data_AF-A0A9E2I4B5-F1
#
_entry.id   AF-A0A9E2I4B5-F1
#
_cell.length_a   1.000
_cell.length_b   1.000
_cell.length_c   1.000
_cell.angle_alpha   90.00
_cell.angle_beta   90.00
_cell.angle_gamma   90.00
#
_symmetry.space_group_name_H-M   'P 1'
#
loop_
_entity.id
_entity.type
_entity.pdbx_description
1 polymer ?
#
loop_
_entity_poly.entity_id
_entity_poly.type
_entity_poly.pdbx_seq_one_letter_code
_entity_poly.pdbx_strand_id
1 'polypeptide(L)'
;RPLNWNKAFQTTFSTYLLEPSPIGFTTYLIGHSSIVNALRAYKLERIESNRLTKDDYSIPPDFPGLDILRNAWSIVMGEETLRVVLRFSPDVKARVLETRWHPSQDFADDPDRPGWLRWWVDVADTLDLLPWIRGWGADVEVLEPEGLRNALEREAVKMTRLYGMADRNYEQDPMTSKLLRLWGKTERNNPDPEAFHPALFHMLDVGNVARELLSEKASPRWRKVMADVLGADADTLADWLPWLVALHDVGKISAAFQQANDTQRKRLEKEGFTFGNRQWNNTPYHALISSVFVDNEEDKMNLPDSLRQGWKDALAGHHGEFSGREARKDARYLLRAEPPEWTVLRYKVVDTIKGALLRLPPNSWPSPANLSASVMALTGFIILCDWIGSDEKFFQPAPNNTWQEYGIKSVARAAKAVEAAGFFQPAMSIAPTEFAALFSSLVPRPLQLAIDTIPDNILTVPCLAIIEAPTGEGKTEAALAIAHRLAQANGSDELYYALPTTATSNQMFARLRKHVEERLGLSSRVGLIHGQAFLLDDNFLVTPLQNGRERNSSPDWFGSDKRKSLLMPFGVGTIDQAELAALNVRFTVLRLIGLAGKVVILDEVHAYDTYMTTIIERLLNWLSALGTSVILLSATLPTSRRESLIRAYGAGNSNIDDNPKAYPKLCVVSRAGIHVTSPLASQPDRKINIGTLQLDDDESENKARLLLDNLSDGGYICWISNTVDRAQKIFEQVDRLATPDVERMLLHARFPL
;
A
#
# COMPACT_ATOMS: atom_id res chain seq x y z
N ARG A 1 -14.89 -28.37 2.42
CA ARG A 1 -13.76 -27.71 3.10
C ARG A 1 -13.58 -28.35 4.48
N PRO A 2 -12.36 -28.65 4.91
CA PRO A 2 -12.12 -29.09 6.29
C PRO A 2 -12.54 -27.99 7.26
N LEU A 3 -13.12 -28.39 8.41
CA LEU A 3 -13.39 -27.46 9.51
C LEU A 3 -12.06 -26.87 10.01
N ASN A 4 -12.07 -25.61 10.43
CA ASN A 4 -10.86 -24.91 10.85
C ASN A 4 -10.18 -25.68 12.00
N TRP A 5 -8.95 -26.15 11.77
CA TRP A 5 -8.20 -27.01 12.69
C TRP A 5 -7.91 -26.38 14.06
N ASN A 6 -8.00 -25.05 14.18
CA ASN A 6 -7.76 -24.29 15.40
C ASN A 6 -9.03 -23.83 16.13
N LYS A 7 -10.22 -24.27 15.71
CA LYS A 7 -11.48 -23.90 16.36
C LYS A 7 -12.29 -25.13 16.75
N ALA A 8 -12.65 -25.22 18.03
CA ALA A 8 -13.62 -26.19 18.51
C ALA A 8 -14.99 -25.95 17.85
N PHE A 9 -15.74 -27.03 17.61
CA PHE A 9 -17.09 -26.98 17.07
C PHE A 9 -17.94 -28.09 17.69
N GLN A 10 -19.25 -27.91 17.64
CA GLN A 10 -20.23 -28.89 18.10
C GLN A 10 -21.02 -29.42 16.90
N THR A 11 -21.28 -30.73 16.85
CA THR A 11 -22.12 -31.35 15.82
C THR A 11 -22.83 -32.57 16.37
N THR A 12 -24.02 -32.84 15.86
CA THR A 12 -24.67 -34.15 16.03
C THR A 12 -24.03 -35.10 15.03
N PHE A 13 -23.49 -36.21 15.52
CA PHE A 13 -22.76 -37.17 14.71
C PHE A 13 -23.38 -38.56 14.81
N SER A 14 -23.88 -39.06 13.69
CA SER A 14 -24.42 -40.41 13.57
C SER A 14 -23.30 -41.36 13.16
N THR A 15 -22.81 -42.17 14.10
CA THR A 15 -21.62 -43.03 13.89
C THR A 15 -22.00 -44.29 13.13
N TYR A 16 -21.41 -44.53 11.97
CA TYR A 16 -21.69 -45.72 11.15
C TYR A 16 -20.61 -46.79 11.31
N LEU A 17 -19.35 -46.38 11.50
CA LEU A 17 -18.20 -47.26 11.61
C LEU A 17 -17.14 -46.65 12.54
N LEU A 18 -16.42 -47.51 13.26
CA LEU A 18 -15.17 -47.19 13.95
C LEU A 18 -14.01 -47.81 13.19
N GLU A 19 -13.07 -46.98 12.73
CA GLU A 19 -11.92 -47.42 11.95
C GLU A 19 -10.60 -47.17 12.69
N PRO A 20 -9.93 -48.23 13.16
CA PRO A 20 -8.56 -48.13 13.69
C PRO A 20 -7.56 -47.87 12.54
N SER A 21 -6.93 -46.70 12.52
CA SER A 21 -5.91 -46.34 11.53
C SER A 21 -4.51 -46.80 11.97
N PRO A 22 -3.81 -47.65 11.17
CA PRO A 22 -2.47 -48.12 11.50
C PRO A 22 -1.39 -47.05 11.30
N ILE A 23 -1.63 -46.04 10.46
CA ILE A 23 -0.65 -44.98 10.16
C ILE A 23 -0.52 -44.01 11.34
N GLY A 24 -1.64 -43.71 12.02
CA GLY A 24 -1.69 -42.75 13.12
C GLY A 24 -1.86 -43.36 14.51
N PHE A 25 -1.89 -44.69 14.65
CA PHE A 25 -2.20 -45.43 15.88
C PHE A 25 -3.40 -44.84 16.63
N THR A 26 -4.50 -44.64 15.92
CA THR A 26 -5.65 -43.86 16.38
C THR A 26 -6.95 -44.44 15.84
N THR A 27 -8.07 -44.17 16.50
CA THR A 27 -9.38 -44.60 16.02
C THR A 27 -10.16 -43.43 15.44
N TYR A 28 -10.74 -43.62 14.25
CA TYR A 28 -11.63 -42.67 13.62
C TYR A 28 -13.08 -43.11 13.71
N LEU A 29 -13.97 -42.15 13.93
CA LEU A 29 -15.41 -42.29 13.78
C LEU A 29 -15.78 -41.89 12.35
N ILE A 30 -16.39 -42.79 11.59
CA ILE A 30 -16.93 -42.51 10.26
C ILE A 30 -18.45 -42.53 10.34
N GLY A 31 -19.07 -41.47 9.85
CA GLY A 31 -20.51 -41.27 10.03
C GLY A 31 -21.01 -39.95 9.48
N HIS A 32 -22.30 -39.70 9.64
CA HIS A 32 -22.93 -38.48 9.15
C HIS A 32 -22.79 -37.34 10.17
N SER A 33 -22.27 -36.21 9.72
CA SER A 33 -22.08 -35.00 10.52
C SER A 33 -23.11 -33.94 10.16
N SER A 34 -23.88 -33.46 11.15
CA SER A 34 -24.96 -32.50 10.92
C SER A 34 -24.48 -31.13 10.46
N ILE A 35 -23.26 -30.71 10.86
CA ILE A 35 -22.75 -29.36 10.57
C ILE A 35 -22.34 -29.19 9.10
N VAL A 36 -21.94 -30.27 8.44
CA VAL A 36 -21.58 -30.29 7.02
C VAL A 36 -22.60 -31.04 6.15
N ASN A 37 -23.59 -31.66 6.80
CA ASN A 37 -24.62 -32.51 6.19
C ASN A 37 -24.04 -33.54 5.19
N ALA A 38 -23.03 -34.28 5.63
CA ALA A 38 -22.31 -35.26 4.81
C ALA A 38 -21.57 -36.29 5.68
N LEU A 39 -21.12 -37.39 5.05
CA LEU A 39 -20.19 -38.34 5.67
C LEU A 39 -18.86 -37.68 5.99
N ARG A 40 -18.35 -37.90 7.22
CA ARG A 40 -17.05 -37.40 7.69
C ARG A 40 -16.36 -38.45 8.54
N ALA A 41 -15.04 -38.36 8.56
CA ALA A 41 -14.19 -39.04 9.52
C ALA A 41 -13.72 -38.04 10.58
N TYR A 42 -13.96 -38.34 11.85
CA TYR A 42 -13.45 -37.57 12.98
C TYR A 42 -12.53 -38.44 13.85
N LYS A 43 -11.39 -37.88 14.22
CA LYS A 43 -10.41 -38.54 15.10
C LYS A 43 -10.96 -38.58 16.52
N LEU A 44 -11.12 -39.77 17.10
CA LEU A 44 -11.79 -39.99 18.39
C LEU A 44 -11.13 -39.20 19.52
N GLU A 45 -9.80 -39.12 19.54
CA GLU A 45 -9.01 -38.46 20.59
C GLU A 45 -9.07 -36.93 20.51
N ARG A 46 -9.68 -36.37 19.46
CA ARG A 46 -9.94 -34.93 19.34
C ARG A 46 -11.33 -34.54 19.86
N ILE A 47 -12.12 -35.48 20.36
CA ILE A 47 -13.44 -35.22 20.94
C ILE A 47 -13.27 -34.85 22.41
N GLU A 48 -13.53 -33.58 22.74
CA GLU A 48 -13.41 -33.08 24.11
C GLU A 48 -14.52 -33.60 25.03
N SER A 49 -15.74 -33.73 24.51
CA SER A 49 -16.88 -34.29 25.24
C SER A 49 -17.92 -34.85 24.27
N ASN A 50 -18.75 -35.78 24.74
CA ASN A 50 -19.90 -36.29 23.99
C ASN A 50 -21.14 -36.37 24.89
N ARG A 51 -22.32 -36.28 24.27
CA ARG A 51 -23.61 -36.47 24.93
C ARG A 51 -24.54 -37.19 23.98
N LEU A 52 -25.12 -38.30 24.43
CA LEU A 52 -26.13 -39.02 23.68
C LEU A 52 -27.39 -38.15 23.51
N THR A 53 -27.89 -38.03 22.29
CA THR A 53 -29.17 -37.36 21.98
C THR A 53 -30.34 -38.31 22.21
N LYS A 54 -31.57 -37.78 22.17
CA LYS A 54 -32.79 -38.61 22.18
C LYS A 54 -33.20 -39.10 20.78
N ASP A 55 -32.50 -38.62 19.76
CA ASP A 55 -32.79 -38.92 18.36
C ASP A 55 -32.09 -40.23 17.97
N ASP A 56 -32.87 -41.18 17.45
CA ASP A 56 -32.34 -42.41 16.89
C ASP A 56 -31.90 -42.20 15.43
N TYR A 57 -30.94 -43.01 14.98
CA TYR A 57 -30.56 -43.08 13.57
C TYR A 57 -30.33 -44.53 13.14
N SER A 58 -30.55 -44.81 11.85
CA SER A 58 -30.20 -46.08 11.21
C SER A 58 -29.06 -45.86 10.22
N ILE A 59 -28.16 -46.84 10.10
CA ILE A 59 -27.14 -46.82 9.04
C ILE A 59 -27.84 -47.01 7.69
N PRO A 60 -27.60 -46.14 6.69
CA PRO A 60 -28.20 -46.28 5.37
C PRO A 60 -27.87 -47.64 4.74
N PRO A 61 -28.83 -48.36 4.10
CA PRO A 61 -28.58 -49.66 3.47
C PRO A 61 -27.54 -49.63 2.35
N ASP A 62 -27.33 -48.46 1.75
CA ASP A 62 -26.38 -48.17 0.68
C ASP A 62 -25.01 -47.69 1.21
N PHE A 63 -24.81 -47.65 2.53
CA PHE A 63 -23.51 -47.31 3.10
C PHE A 63 -22.46 -48.36 2.72
N PRO A 64 -21.37 -47.98 2.01
CA PRO A 64 -20.42 -48.94 1.42
C PRO A 64 -19.47 -49.59 2.45
N GLY A 65 -19.62 -49.32 3.75
CA GLY A 65 -18.72 -49.86 4.77
C GLY A 65 -17.28 -49.37 4.58
N LEU A 66 -16.30 -50.27 4.73
CA LEU A 66 -14.88 -49.98 4.58
C LEU A 66 -14.47 -49.61 3.15
N ASP A 67 -15.27 -49.99 2.14
CA ASP A 67 -14.96 -49.67 0.73
C ASP A 67 -14.94 -48.15 0.47
N ILE A 68 -15.52 -47.34 1.37
CA ILE A 68 -15.40 -45.87 1.31
C ILE A 68 -13.95 -45.37 1.42
N LEU A 69 -13.07 -46.18 2.00
CA LEU A 69 -11.65 -45.87 2.19
C LEU A 69 -10.75 -46.54 1.14
N ARG A 70 -11.31 -47.24 0.14
CA ARG A 70 -10.51 -48.01 -0.84
C ARG A 70 -9.45 -47.21 -1.59
N ASN A 71 -9.70 -45.90 -1.76
CA ASN A 71 -8.82 -44.95 -2.44
C ASN A 71 -8.05 -44.05 -1.45
N ALA A 72 -8.31 -44.18 -0.15
CA ALA A 72 -7.69 -43.34 0.85
C ALA A 72 -6.27 -43.84 1.14
N TRP A 73 -5.31 -42.93 1.19
CA TRP A 73 -3.99 -43.25 1.75
C TRP A 73 -4.09 -43.60 3.25
N SER A 74 -5.04 -42.98 3.94
CA SER A 74 -5.30 -43.14 5.37
C SER A 74 -6.81 -43.00 5.60
N ILE A 75 -7.31 -41.81 5.96
CA ILE A 75 -8.72 -41.61 6.34
C ILE A 75 -9.48 -40.63 5.43
N VAL A 76 -8.77 -39.93 4.54
CA VAL A 76 -9.38 -38.95 3.64
C VAL A 76 -10.07 -39.68 2.49
N MET A 77 -11.41 -39.64 2.51
CA MET A 77 -12.29 -40.30 1.53
C MET A 77 -12.45 -39.45 0.27
N GLY A 78 -12.53 -40.12 -0.89
CA GLY A 78 -12.84 -39.49 -2.18
C GLY A 78 -12.94 -40.51 -3.31
N GLU A 79 -13.83 -40.25 -4.28
CA GLU A 79 -13.99 -41.11 -5.45
C GLU A 79 -12.97 -40.78 -6.55
N GLU A 80 -12.70 -39.50 -6.77
CA GLU A 80 -11.66 -39.04 -7.69
C GLU A 80 -10.28 -39.34 -7.11
N THR A 81 -9.41 -39.92 -7.93
CA THR A 81 -8.05 -40.26 -7.54
C THR A 81 -7.05 -39.41 -8.30
N LEU A 82 -6.00 -39.02 -7.59
CA LEU A 82 -4.81 -38.37 -8.10
C LEU A 82 -3.68 -39.39 -8.18
N ARG A 83 -3.02 -39.46 -9.33
CA ARG A 83 -1.82 -40.27 -9.49
C ARG A 83 -0.62 -39.58 -8.87
N VAL A 84 0.08 -40.30 -7.99
CA VAL A 84 1.35 -39.88 -7.40
C VAL A 84 2.44 -40.79 -7.93
N VAL A 85 3.50 -40.22 -8.47
CA VAL A 85 4.67 -40.93 -8.98
C VAL A 85 5.89 -40.50 -8.19
N LEU A 86 6.55 -41.47 -7.58
CA LEU A 86 7.74 -41.31 -6.74
C LEU A 86 8.92 -42.06 -7.35
N ARG A 87 10.11 -41.52 -7.13
CA ARG A 87 11.38 -42.16 -7.49
C ARG A 87 12.18 -42.41 -6.22
N PHE A 88 12.45 -43.67 -5.91
CA PHE A 88 13.19 -44.09 -4.72
C PHE A 88 14.63 -44.51 -5.04
N SER A 89 15.55 -44.20 -4.12
CA SER A 89 16.96 -44.56 -4.24
C SER A 89 17.20 -46.08 -4.14
N PRO A 90 18.33 -46.59 -4.65
CA PRO A 90 18.71 -48.00 -4.52
C PRO A 90 18.78 -48.46 -3.06
N ASP A 91 19.17 -47.58 -2.14
CA ASP A 91 19.41 -47.89 -0.73
C ASP A 91 18.12 -48.25 0.02
N VAL A 92 16.98 -47.67 -0.40
CA VAL A 92 15.67 -47.93 0.21
C VAL A 92 14.76 -48.83 -0.64
N LYS A 93 15.15 -49.13 -1.89
CA LYS A 93 14.34 -49.89 -2.86
C LYS A 93 13.76 -51.19 -2.29
N ALA A 94 14.60 -52.01 -1.66
CA ALA A 94 14.14 -53.28 -1.07
C ALA A 94 13.09 -53.05 0.02
N ARG A 95 13.35 -52.10 0.92
CA ARG A 95 12.49 -51.78 2.07
C ARG A 95 11.13 -51.20 1.64
N VAL A 96 11.09 -50.39 0.59
CA VAL A 96 9.83 -49.86 0.05
C VAL A 96 8.94 -50.98 -0.48
N LEU A 97 9.55 -52.00 -1.12
CA LEU A 97 8.85 -53.12 -1.74
C LEU A 97 8.45 -54.23 -0.76
N GLU A 98 8.98 -54.25 0.47
CA GLU A 98 8.59 -55.20 1.52
C GLU A 98 7.12 -55.02 1.96
N THR A 99 6.54 -53.83 1.77
CA THR A 99 5.18 -53.50 2.21
C THR A 99 4.30 -53.11 1.03
N ARG A 100 3.08 -53.64 1.00
CA ARG A 100 2.00 -53.09 0.18
C ARG A 100 1.30 -51.98 0.97
N TRP A 101 1.72 -50.74 0.72
CA TRP A 101 1.21 -49.52 1.34
C TRP A 101 -0.20 -49.15 0.87
N HIS A 102 -0.54 -49.42 -0.39
CA HIS A 102 -1.86 -49.14 -0.93
C HIS A 102 -2.29 -50.18 -1.98
N PRO A 103 -3.59 -50.50 -2.11
CA PRO A 103 -4.05 -51.48 -3.09
C PRO A 103 -3.73 -51.13 -4.55
N SER A 104 -3.78 -49.84 -4.92
CA SER A 104 -3.49 -49.37 -6.29
C SER A 104 -1.99 -49.20 -6.59
N GLN A 105 -1.11 -49.46 -5.62
CA GLN A 105 0.32 -49.23 -5.85
C GLN A 105 0.89 -50.18 -6.90
N ASP A 106 1.82 -49.68 -7.70
CA ASP A 106 2.62 -50.48 -8.64
C ASP A 106 3.99 -49.83 -8.84
N PHE A 107 4.92 -50.54 -9.45
CA PHE A 107 6.30 -50.09 -9.58
C PHE A 107 7.05 -50.71 -10.76
N ALA A 108 8.13 -50.04 -11.16
CA ALA A 108 9.07 -50.52 -12.18
C ALA A 108 10.49 -50.00 -11.86
N ASP A 109 11.50 -50.54 -12.53
CA ASP A 109 12.81 -49.90 -12.57
C ASP A 109 12.68 -48.50 -13.22
N ASP A 110 13.35 -47.51 -12.64
CA ASP A 110 13.28 -46.15 -13.18
C ASP A 110 14.02 -46.05 -14.52
N PRO A 111 13.34 -45.68 -15.62
CA PRO A 111 13.93 -45.62 -16.95
C PRO A 111 14.95 -44.48 -17.10
N ASP A 112 14.84 -43.42 -16.30
CA ASP A 112 15.73 -42.25 -16.39
C ASP A 112 16.96 -42.39 -15.49
N ARG A 113 16.91 -43.30 -14.51
CA ARG A 113 17.97 -43.47 -13.51
C ARG A 113 18.20 -44.95 -13.16
N PRO A 114 19.19 -45.61 -13.79
CA PRO A 114 19.47 -47.02 -13.55
C PRO A 114 19.68 -47.36 -12.07
N GLY A 115 19.05 -48.45 -11.61
CA GLY A 115 19.11 -48.93 -10.23
C GLY A 115 18.08 -48.30 -9.27
N TRP A 116 17.46 -47.18 -9.65
CA TRP A 116 16.40 -46.53 -8.87
C TRP A 116 15.04 -47.20 -9.14
N LEU A 117 14.10 -47.01 -8.23
CA LEU A 117 12.73 -47.55 -8.34
C LEU A 117 11.78 -46.41 -8.70
N ARG A 118 10.99 -46.60 -9.75
CA ARG A 118 9.80 -45.77 -10.01
C ARG A 118 8.59 -46.47 -9.41
N TRP A 119 7.94 -45.81 -8.46
CA TRP A 119 6.79 -46.33 -7.73
C TRP A 119 5.64 -45.36 -7.88
N TRP A 120 4.42 -45.82 -8.08
CA TRP A 120 3.26 -44.95 -8.20
C TRP A 120 2.03 -45.53 -7.51
N VAL A 121 1.11 -44.64 -7.17
CA VAL A 121 -0.16 -44.95 -6.49
C VAL A 121 -1.24 -43.96 -6.91
N ASP A 122 -2.46 -44.42 -7.00
CA ASP A 122 -3.65 -43.58 -7.19
C ASP A 122 -4.39 -43.43 -5.85
N VAL A 123 -4.47 -42.21 -5.32
CA VAL A 123 -5.07 -41.89 -4.01
C VAL A 123 -6.06 -40.73 -4.09
N ALA A 124 -7.05 -40.71 -3.21
CA ALA A 124 -8.07 -39.65 -3.15
C ALA A 124 -7.50 -38.27 -2.72
N ASP A 125 -6.42 -38.26 -1.94
CA ASP A 125 -5.80 -37.04 -1.42
C ASP A 125 -4.36 -37.31 -0.95
N THR A 126 -3.53 -36.25 -0.88
CA THR A 126 -2.10 -36.36 -0.53
C THR A 126 -1.73 -35.88 0.88
N LEU A 127 -2.68 -35.42 1.70
CA LEU A 127 -2.40 -34.82 3.01
C LEU A 127 -1.65 -35.77 3.94
N ASP A 128 -2.11 -37.01 4.05
CA ASP A 128 -1.49 -38.04 4.90
C ASP A 128 -0.32 -38.75 4.21
N LEU A 129 -0.22 -38.65 2.88
CA LEU A 129 0.89 -39.19 2.09
C LEU A 129 2.15 -38.32 2.24
N LEU A 130 2.00 -37.00 2.32
CA LEU A 130 3.13 -36.07 2.40
C LEU A 130 4.05 -36.32 3.62
N PRO A 131 3.55 -36.53 4.87
CA PRO A 131 4.38 -36.96 6.00
C PRO A 131 5.11 -38.27 5.78
N TRP A 132 4.46 -39.26 5.12
CA TRP A 132 5.09 -40.54 4.83
C TRP A 132 6.25 -40.38 3.84
N ILE A 133 6.08 -39.58 2.78
CA ILE A 133 7.17 -39.28 1.83
C ILE A 133 8.34 -38.61 2.57
N ARG A 134 8.06 -37.62 3.42
CA ARG A 134 9.11 -36.96 4.24
C ARG A 134 9.87 -37.93 5.14
N GLY A 135 9.23 -39.02 5.60
CA GLY A 135 9.86 -40.04 6.43
C GLY A 135 11.03 -40.77 5.75
N TRP A 136 11.09 -40.77 4.42
CA TRP A 136 12.20 -41.34 3.65
C TRP A 136 13.34 -40.35 3.40
N GLY A 137 13.19 -39.07 3.76
CA GLY A 137 14.23 -38.07 3.60
C GLY A 137 14.67 -37.87 2.14
N ALA A 138 15.98 -37.89 1.91
CA ALA A 138 16.58 -37.66 0.59
C ALA A 138 16.53 -38.88 -0.35
N ASP A 139 16.04 -40.03 0.13
CA ASP A 139 15.94 -41.27 -0.65
C ASP A 139 14.68 -41.36 -1.52
N VAL A 140 13.84 -40.32 -1.52
CA VAL A 140 12.63 -40.25 -2.35
C VAL A 140 12.52 -38.89 -3.05
N GLU A 141 12.19 -38.91 -4.33
CA GLU A 141 11.85 -37.74 -5.13
C GLU A 141 10.39 -37.85 -5.62
N VAL A 142 9.60 -36.79 -5.47
CA VAL A 142 8.25 -36.71 -6.08
C VAL A 142 8.39 -36.25 -7.53
N LEU A 143 7.95 -37.09 -8.46
CA LEU A 143 7.89 -36.76 -9.88
C LEU A 143 6.54 -36.13 -10.23
N GLU A 144 5.45 -36.70 -9.74
CA GLU A 144 4.08 -36.25 -10.00
C GLU A 144 3.20 -36.43 -8.76
N PRO A 145 2.19 -35.56 -8.54
CA PRO A 145 1.90 -34.34 -9.30
C PRO A 145 2.81 -33.17 -8.90
N GLU A 146 2.91 -32.16 -9.76
CA GLU A 146 3.75 -30.97 -9.54
C GLU A 146 3.41 -30.25 -8.22
N GLY A 147 2.13 -30.17 -7.85
CA GLY A 147 1.71 -29.55 -6.59
C GLY A 147 2.32 -30.22 -5.34
N LEU A 148 2.44 -31.55 -5.36
CA LEU A 148 3.05 -32.33 -4.28
C LEU A 148 4.58 -32.16 -4.25
N ARG A 149 5.21 -32.14 -5.43
CA ARG A 149 6.64 -31.84 -5.58
C ARG A 149 7.00 -30.48 -5.00
N ASN A 150 6.24 -29.44 -5.38
CA ASN A 150 6.42 -28.08 -4.88
C ASN A 150 6.23 -27.98 -3.36
N ALA A 151 5.38 -28.82 -2.76
CA ALA A 151 5.21 -28.88 -1.31
C ALA A 151 6.46 -29.43 -0.59
N LEU A 152 7.11 -30.47 -1.13
CA LEU A 152 8.37 -30.99 -0.58
C LEU A 152 9.54 -30.04 -0.80
N GLU A 153 9.62 -29.36 -1.94
CA GLU A 153 10.66 -28.36 -2.19
C GLU A 153 10.63 -27.25 -1.13
N ARG A 154 9.44 -26.72 -0.83
CA ARG A 154 9.24 -25.74 0.26
C ARG A 154 9.70 -26.28 1.60
N GLU A 155 9.44 -27.55 1.89
CA GLU A 155 9.87 -28.17 3.15
C GLU A 155 11.39 -28.35 3.21
N ALA A 156 12.02 -28.77 2.10
CA ALA A 156 13.48 -28.87 2.00
C ALA A 156 14.14 -27.51 2.29
N VAL A 157 13.65 -26.42 1.69
CA VAL A 157 14.14 -25.06 1.95
C VAL A 157 13.98 -24.67 3.42
N LYS A 158 12.85 -25.00 4.05
CA LYS A 158 12.64 -24.77 5.49
C LYS A 158 13.63 -25.56 6.34
N MET A 159 13.85 -26.83 6.03
CA MET A 159 14.82 -27.67 6.74
C MET A 159 16.24 -27.12 6.60
N THR A 160 16.65 -26.69 5.39
CA THR A 160 17.96 -26.07 5.16
C THR A 160 18.17 -24.82 6.04
N ARG A 161 17.12 -24.01 6.22
CA ARG A 161 17.15 -22.85 7.14
C ARG A 161 17.17 -23.28 8.61
N LEU A 162 16.34 -24.24 8.99
CA LEU A 162 16.22 -24.74 10.37
C LEU A 162 17.54 -25.31 10.90
N TYR A 163 18.26 -26.07 10.06
CA TYR A 163 19.53 -26.67 10.42
C TYR A 163 20.75 -25.77 10.18
N GLY A 164 20.55 -24.49 9.83
CA GLY A 164 21.64 -23.56 9.53
C GLY A 164 22.54 -24.04 8.38
N MET A 165 21.99 -24.86 7.46
CA MET A 165 22.71 -25.38 6.29
C MET A 165 22.67 -24.41 5.11
N ALA A 166 21.73 -23.44 5.13
CA ALA A 166 21.73 -22.33 4.18
C ALA A 166 23.05 -21.53 4.22
N ASP A 167 23.73 -21.55 5.38
CA ASP A 167 24.95 -20.78 5.64
C ASP A 167 26.25 -21.56 5.36
N ARG A 168 26.20 -22.90 5.16
CA ARG A 168 27.41 -23.75 5.16
C ARG A 168 27.96 -24.14 3.80
N ASN A 169 27.20 -24.06 2.70
CA ASN A 169 27.61 -24.60 1.39
C ASN A 169 27.69 -23.57 0.24
N TYR A 170 27.78 -22.28 0.52
CA TYR A 170 28.14 -21.27 -0.49
C TYR A 170 29.55 -20.74 -0.22
N GLU A 171 30.55 -21.61 -0.37
CA GLU A 171 31.91 -21.15 -0.61
C GLU A 171 31.91 -20.26 -1.86
N GLN A 172 32.13 -18.96 -1.64
CA GLN A 172 32.47 -17.89 -2.58
C GLN A 172 32.34 -18.22 -4.08
N ASP A 173 31.13 -18.09 -4.64
CA ASP A 173 31.00 -17.90 -6.09
C ASP A 173 31.80 -16.64 -6.48
N PRO A 174 32.89 -16.76 -7.28
CA PRO A 174 33.76 -15.63 -7.61
C PRO A 174 33.00 -14.47 -8.26
N MET A 175 31.91 -14.76 -8.96
CA MET A 175 31.10 -13.74 -9.61
C MET A 175 30.28 -12.93 -8.60
N THR A 176 29.77 -13.60 -7.56
CA THR A 176 29.09 -12.93 -6.46
C THR A 176 30.05 -12.07 -5.65
N SER A 177 31.28 -12.53 -5.43
CA SER A 177 32.34 -11.70 -4.81
C SER A 177 32.65 -10.45 -5.64
N LYS A 178 32.70 -10.55 -6.97
CA LYS A 178 32.83 -9.37 -7.86
C LYS A 178 31.66 -8.41 -7.72
N LEU A 179 30.41 -8.90 -7.66
CA LEU A 179 29.23 -8.04 -7.50
C LEU A 179 29.28 -7.18 -6.23
N LEU A 180 29.79 -7.73 -5.14
CA LEU A 180 29.92 -7.01 -3.87
C LEU A 180 30.88 -5.83 -3.93
N ARG A 181 31.75 -5.77 -4.93
CA ARG A 181 32.68 -4.65 -5.13
C ARG A 181 32.07 -3.48 -5.88
N LEU A 182 30.95 -3.67 -6.58
CA LEU A 182 30.28 -2.61 -7.33
C LEU A 182 29.51 -1.67 -6.40
N TRP A 183 29.78 -0.38 -6.47
CA TRP A 183 29.18 0.60 -5.56
C TRP A 183 27.77 0.99 -5.98
N GLY A 184 26.86 1.07 -5.02
CA GLY A 184 25.52 1.66 -5.18
C GLY A 184 25.44 3.07 -4.63
N LYS A 185 26.18 3.31 -3.53
CA LYS A 185 26.37 4.61 -2.87
C LYS A 185 27.81 4.72 -2.36
N THR A 186 28.32 5.94 -2.37
CA THR A 186 29.62 6.31 -1.79
C THR A 186 29.39 7.41 -0.76
N GLU A 187 30.13 7.39 0.35
CA GLU A 187 30.07 8.48 1.32
C GLU A 187 30.57 9.79 0.70
N ARG A 188 29.72 10.83 0.64
CA ARG A 188 30.04 12.09 -0.06
C ARG A 188 31.24 12.84 0.52
N ASN A 189 31.51 12.66 1.81
CA ASN A 189 32.55 13.37 2.55
C ASN A 189 33.72 12.48 2.97
N ASN A 190 33.73 11.21 2.54
CA ASN A 190 34.81 10.29 2.85
C ASN A 190 35.64 10.04 1.59
N PRO A 191 36.93 10.43 1.56
CA PRO A 191 37.80 10.18 0.42
C PRO A 191 38.21 8.70 0.30
N ASP A 192 37.91 7.87 1.30
CA ASP A 192 38.25 6.44 1.28
C ASP A 192 37.40 5.69 0.23
N PRO A 193 38.02 5.15 -0.83
CA PRO A 193 37.30 4.37 -1.84
C PRO A 193 36.76 3.05 -1.29
N GLU A 194 37.24 2.57 -0.14
CA GLU A 194 36.69 1.39 0.52
C GLU A 194 35.40 1.70 1.29
N ALA A 195 35.06 2.97 1.54
CA ALA A 195 33.82 3.38 2.22
C ALA A 195 32.64 3.50 1.23
N PHE A 196 32.12 2.37 0.77
CA PHE A 196 30.98 2.32 -0.15
C PHE A 196 29.91 1.30 0.30
N HIS A 197 28.67 1.56 -0.09
CA HIS A 197 27.59 0.60 0.05
C HIS A 197 27.41 -0.16 -1.28
N PRO A 198 27.57 -1.50 -1.32
CA PRO A 198 27.40 -2.28 -2.54
C PRO A 198 26.04 -2.08 -3.21
N ALA A 199 26.01 -2.04 -4.54
CA ALA A 199 24.77 -1.86 -5.29
C ALA A 199 23.76 -2.99 -5.05
N LEU A 200 24.25 -4.24 -4.93
CA LEU A 200 23.43 -5.39 -4.53
C LEU A 200 22.75 -5.16 -3.17
N PHE A 201 23.47 -4.59 -2.21
CA PHE A 201 22.94 -4.38 -0.86
C PHE A 201 21.83 -3.33 -0.85
N HIS A 202 22.04 -2.19 -1.54
CA HIS A 202 20.99 -1.19 -1.71
C HIS A 202 19.74 -1.77 -2.38
N MET A 203 19.88 -2.60 -3.41
CA MET A 203 18.74 -3.26 -4.04
C MET A 203 18.00 -4.21 -3.08
N LEU A 204 18.73 -4.97 -2.24
CA LEU A 204 18.14 -5.80 -1.19
C LEU A 204 17.42 -4.95 -0.14
N ASP A 205 17.99 -3.82 0.27
CA ASP A 205 17.39 -2.88 1.22
C ASP A 205 16.05 -2.36 0.71
N VAL A 206 16.02 -1.85 -0.53
CA VAL A 206 14.81 -1.32 -1.16
C VAL A 206 13.75 -2.41 -1.36
N GLY A 207 14.16 -3.62 -1.75
CA GLY A 207 13.26 -4.77 -1.84
C GLY A 207 12.67 -5.17 -0.48
N ASN A 208 13.47 -5.22 0.57
CA ASN A 208 12.99 -5.55 1.91
C ASN A 208 12.09 -4.45 2.49
N VAL A 209 12.36 -3.17 2.19
CA VAL A 209 11.45 -2.06 2.52
C VAL A 209 10.11 -2.24 1.82
N ALA A 210 10.10 -2.56 0.53
CA ALA A 210 8.88 -2.84 -0.21
C ALA A 210 8.07 -3.99 0.43
N ARG A 211 8.76 -5.05 0.88
CA ARG A 211 8.13 -6.17 1.58
C ARG A 211 7.48 -5.76 2.90
N GLU A 212 8.16 -4.94 3.72
CA GLU A 212 7.61 -4.48 4.99
C GLU A 212 6.40 -3.54 4.79
N LEU A 213 6.43 -2.67 3.77
CA LEU A 213 5.28 -1.83 3.38
C LEU A 213 4.08 -2.64 2.86
N LEU A 214 4.33 -3.82 2.26
CA LEU A 214 3.29 -4.75 1.82
C LEU A 214 2.92 -5.79 2.88
N SER A 215 3.46 -5.71 4.09
CA SER A 215 3.15 -6.66 5.17
C SER A 215 1.87 -6.29 5.93
N GLU A 216 1.37 -7.22 6.75
CA GLU A 216 0.25 -6.97 7.68
C GLU A 216 0.55 -5.93 8.76
N LYS A 217 1.83 -5.58 8.99
CA LYS A 217 2.21 -4.54 9.96
C LYS A 217 1.95 -3.13 9.43
N ALA A 218 2.00 -2.96 8.11
CA ALA A 218 1.74 -1.69 7.45
C ALA A 218 0.26 -1.58 7.10
N SER A 219 -0.18 -0.35 6.81
CA SER A 219 -1.56 -0.11 6.36
C SER A 219 -1.91 -1.00 5.16
N PRO A 220 -3.10 -1.66 5.15
CA PRO A 220 -3.59 -2.43 4.01
C PRO A 220 -3.68 -1.62 2.71
N ARG A 221 -3.71 -0.28 2.82
CA ARG A 221 -3.73 0.67 1.69
C ARG A 221 -2.68 0.34 0.64
N TRP A 222 -1.43 0.05 1.04
CA TRP A 222 -0.35 -0.21 0.09
C TRP A 222 -0.61 -1.44 -0.77
N ARG A 223 -1.01 -2.54 -0.13
CA ARG A 223 -1.37 -3.77 -0.83
C ARG A 223 -2.58 -3.57 -1.72
N LYS A 224 -3.63 -2.89 -1.23
CA LYS A 224 -4.86 -2.65 -2.01
C LYS A 224 -4.59 -1.82 -3.25
N VAL A 225 -3.92 -0.68 -3.11
CA VAL A 225 -3.57 0.20 -4.24
C VAL A 225 -2.72 -0.55 -5.27
N MET A 226 -1.68 -1.27 -4.84
CA MET A 226 -0.84 -2.05 -5.76
C MET A 226 -1.60 -3.20 -6.42
N ALA A 227 -2.48 -3.88 -5.69
CA ALA A 227 -3.30 -4.98 -6.20
C ALA A 227 -4.24 -4.47 -7.30
N ASP A 228 -4.94 -3.37 -7.03
CA ASP A 228 -5.91 -2.78 -7.94
C ASP A 228 -5.25 -2.28 -9.24
N VAL A 229 -4.13 -1.53 -9.14
CA VAL A 229 -3.47 -0.97 -10.33
C VAL A 229 -2.73 -2.02 -11.14
N LEU A 230 -2.21 -3.07 -10.50
CA LEU A 230 -1.51 -4.15 -11.21
C LEU A 230 -2.46 -5.22 -11.73
N GLY A 231 -3.68 -5.35 -11.17
CA GLY A 231 -4.58 -6.47 -11.44
C GLY A 231 -4.09 -7.77 -10.78
N ALA A 232 -3.60 -7.67 -9.55
CA ALA A 232 -3.01 -8.77 -8.79
C ALA A 232 -3.81 -9.10 -7.52
N ASP A 233 -3.58 -10.28 -6.96
CA ASP A 233 -4.09 -10.62 -5.62
C ASP A 233 -3.24 -9.92 -4.54
N ALA A 234 -3.91 -9.12 -3.70
CA ALA A 234 -3.31 -8.34 -2.62
C ALA A 234 -2.51 -9.20 -1.64
N ASP A 235 -2.94 -10.44 -1.39
CA ASP A 235 -2.30 -11.35 -0.43
C ASP A 235 -0.98 -11.91 -0.96
N THR A 236 -0.80 -11.92 -2.28
CA THR A 236 0.42 -12.45 -2.93
C THR A 236 1.48 -11.39 -3.19
N LEU A 237 1.12 -10.09 -3.16
CA LEU A 237 2.02 -9.01 -3.55
C LEU A 237 3.35 -9.03 -2.81
N ALA A 238 3.30 -9.29 -1.50
CA ALA A 238 4.49 -9.33 -0.65
C ALA A 238 5.47 -10.45 -1.06
N ASP A 239 5.03 -11.49 -1.78
CA ASP A 239 5.86 -12.62 -2.16
C ASP A 239 6.67 -12.41 -3.45
N TRP A 240 6.23 -11.51 -4.34
CA TRP A 240 6.88 -11.30 -5.64
C TRP A 240 7.18 -9.85 -6.01
N LEU A 241 6.35 -8.87 -5.61
CA LEU A 241 6.57 -7.46 -5.97
C LEU A 241 7.89 -6.87 -5.43
N PRO A 242 8.36 -7.23 -4.21
CA PRO A 242 9.67 -6.83 -3.72
C PRO A 242 10.84 -7.13 -4.65
N TRP A 243 10.78 -8.23 -5.40
CA TRP A 243 11.82 -8.59 -6.37
C TRP A 243 11.88 -7.60 -7.53
N LEU A 244 10.73 -7.19 -8.09
CA LEU A 244 10.69 -6.20 -9.17
C LEU A 244 11.10 -4.80 -8.70
N VAL A 245 10.70 -4.42 -7.48
CA VAL A 245 11.04 -3.12 -6.87
C VAL A 245 12.55 -3.02 -6.57
N ALA A 246 13.16 -4.09 -6.06
CA ALA A 246 14.59 -4.15 -5.79
C ALA A 246 15.45 -3.83 -7.02
N LEU A 247 14.98 -4.19 -8.22
CA LEU A 247 15.72 -4.04 -9.47
C LEU A 247 15.72 -2.60 -10.05
N HIS A 248 15.15 -1.61 -9.35
CA HIS A 248 15.15 -0.21 -9.81
C HIS A 248 16.54 0.31 -10.20
N ASP A 249 17.56 -0.13 -9.46
CA ASP A 249 18.95 0.30 -9.59
C ASP A 249 19.86 -0.71 -10.32
N VAL A 250 19.29 -1.71 -11.01
CA VAL A 250 20.10 -2.71 -11.75
C VAL A 250 21.03 -2.06 -12.78
N GLY A 251 20.65 -0.92 -13.34
CA GLY A 251 21.49 -0.14 -14.25
C GLY A 251 22.74 0.48 -13.62
N LYS A 252 22.87 0.50 -12.29
CA LYS A 252 24.12 0.83 -11.61
C LYS A 252 25.20 -0.24 -11.83
N ILE A 253 24.80 -1.47 -12.19
CA ILE A 253 25.70 -2.53 -12.64
C ILE A 253 26.02 -2.31 -14.13
N SER A 254 26.72 -1.21 -14.41
CA SER A 254 27.16 -0.85 -15.76
C SER A 254 28.50 -0.12 -15.69
N ALA A 255 29.31 -0.30 -16.73
CA ALA A 255 30.56 0.46 -16.87
C ALA A 255 30.29 1.97 -16.82
N ALA A 256 29.19 2.39 -17.46
CA ALA A 256 28.75 3.78 -17.54
C ALA A 256 28.59 4.42 -16.16
N PHE A 257 27.91 3.75 -15.22
CA PHE A 257 27.69 4.25 -13.87
C PHE A 257 28.93 4.08 -12.97
N GLN A 258 29.56 2.91 -12.99
CA GLN A 258 30.63 2.59 -12.04
C GLN A 258 31.89 3.45 -12.21
N GLN A 259 32.14 3.98 -13.42
CA GLN A 259 33.26 4.89 -13.66
C GLN A 259 32.97 6.36 -13.31
N ALA A 260 31.72 6.70 -12.98
CA ALA A 260 31.31 8.10 -12.81
C ALA A 260 31.96 8.76 -11.58
N ASN A 261 32.51 7.95 -10.67
CA ASN A 261 33.39 8.38 -9.61
C ASN A 261 34.81 7.87 -9.95
N ASP A 262 35.73 8.81 -10.22
CA ASP A 262 37.10 8.48 -10.64
C ASP A 262 37.87 7.62 -9.61
N THR A 263 37.63 7.83 -8.32
CA THR A 263 38.27 7.06 -7.25
C THR A 263 37.77 5.62 -7.25
N GLN A 264 36.45 5.43 -7.39
CA GLN A 264 35.84 4.09 -7.50
C GLN A 264 36.26 3.39 -8.78
N ARG A 265 36.34 4.10 -9.90
CA ARG A 265 36.86 3.57 -11.17
C ARG A 265 38.26 2.99 -11.00
N LYS A 266 39.19 3.76 -10.44
CA LYS A 266 40.58 3.34 -10.21
C LYS A 266 40.67 2.13 -9.27
N ARG A 267 39.80 2.04 -8.26
CA ARG A 267 39.69 0.87 -7.38
C ARG A 267 39.27 -0.37 -8.16
N LEU A 268 38.17 -0.27 -8.92
CA LEU A 268 37.65 -1.38 -9.71
C LEU A 268 38.63 -1.83 -10.81
N GLU A 269 39.33 -0.92 -11.48
CA GLU A 269 40.40 -1.29 -12.43
C GLU A 269 41.52 -2.11 -11.77
N LYS A 270 41.94 -1.74 -10.54
CA LYS A 270 42.92 -2.52 -9.75
C LYS A 270 42.38 -3.88 -9.32
N GLU A 271 41.07 -3.99 -9.08
CA GLU A 271 40.38 -5.24 -8.74
C GLU A 271 40.05 -6.10 -9.98
N GLY A 272 40.47 -5.67 -11.19
CA GLY A 272 40.37 -6.44 -12.42
C GLY A 272 39.07 -6.26 -13.21
N PHE A 273 38.38 -5.12 -13.07
CA PHE A 273 37.25 -4.72 -13.91
C PHE A 273 37.72 -3.95 -15.16
N THR A 274 37.03 -4.15 -16.28
CA THR A 274 37.31 -3.53 -17.58
C THR A 274 36.23 -2.50 -17.92
N PHE A 275 36.61 -1.27 -18.28
CA PHE A 275 35.67 -0.20 -18.63
C PHE A 275 35.62 0.13 -20.14
N GLY A 276 36.52 -0.47 -20.92
CA GLY A 276 36.70 -0.15 -22.35
C GLY A 276 37.37 1.22 -22.57
N ASN A 277 37.53 1.61 -23.84
CA ASN A 277 38.30 2.81 -24.22
C ASN A 277 37.47 4.09 -24.29
N ARG A 278 36.16 4.02 -24.04
CA ARG A 278 35.27 5.16 -24.17
C ARG A 278 35.09 5.85 -22.82
N GLN A 279 35.24 7.17 -22.79
CA GLN A 279 34.82 7.98 -21.65
C GLN A 279 33.34 8.30 -21.79
N TRP A 280 32.59 8.14 -20.70
CA TRP A 280 31.14 8.36 -20.70
C TRP A 280 30.85 9.53 -19.77
N ASN A 281 30.74 10.71 -20.35
CA ASN A 281 30.80 11.98 -19.61
C ASN A 281 29.44 12.42 -19.01
N ASN A 282 28.38 11.60 -19.08
CA ASN A 282 27.05 11.95 -18.59
C ASN A 282 26.47 10.88 -17.65
N THR A 283 26.22 11.27 -16.40
CA THR A 283 25.84 10.39 -15.27
C THR A 283 24.34 10.27 -14.94
N PRO A 284 23.31 10.56 -15.79
CA PRO A 284 21.92 10.29 -15.39
C PRO A 284 21.27 9.15 -16.18
N TYR A 285 22.01 8.10 -16.55
CA TYR A 285 21.44 6.99 -17.32
C TYR A 285 21.09 5.74 -16.51
N HIS A 286 21.45 5.59 -15.23
CA HIS A 286 21.25 4.28 -14.57
C HIS A 286 19.78 3.83 -14.52
N ALA A 287 18.82 4.73 -14.29
CA ALA A 287 17.39 4.42 -14.39
C ALA A 287 16.96 4.01 -15.81
N LEU A 288 17.51 4.68 -16.83
CA LEU A 288 17.27 4.33 -18.23
C LEU A 288 17.97 3.04 -18.64
N ILE A 289 19.14 2.75 -18.09
CA ILE A 289 19.87 1.50 -18.26
C ILE A 289 19.08 0.36 -17.61
N SER A 290 18.51 0.56 -16.40
CA SER A 290 17.60 -0.40 -15.78
C SER A 290 16.40 -0.68 -16.69
N SER A 291 15.77 0.37 -17.23
CA SER A 291 14.64 0.25 -18.16
C SER A 291 15.01 -0.48 -19.46
N VAL A 292 16.15 -0.15 -20.06
CA VAL A 292 16.61 -0.80 -21.30
C VAL A 292 17.05 -2.25 -21.06
N PHE A 293 17.61 -2.55 -19.89
CA PHE A 293 17.94 -3.92 -19.51
C PHE A 293 16.66 -4.77 -19.54
N VAL A 294 15.56 -4.31 -18.95
CA VAL A 294 14.26 -5.01 -19.00
C VAL A 294 13.76 -5.25 -20.43
N ASP A 295 13.98 -4.32 -21.37
CA ASP A 295 13.62 -4.50 -22.79
C ASP A 295 14.38 -5.66 -23.46
N ASN A 296 15.62 -5.92 -23.05
CA ASN A 296 16.44 -6.99 -23.62
C ASN A 296 16.15 -8.37 -23.00
N GLU A 297 15.33 -8.43 -21.93
CA GLU A 297 15.03 -9.65 -21.15
C GLU A 297 13.64 -10.25 -21.43
N GLU A 298 13.01 -9.86 -22.54
CA GLU A 298 11.65 -10.26 -22.92
C GLU A 298 11.41 -11.77 -22.79
N ASP A 299 12.35 -12.60 -23.24
CA ASP A 299 12.20 -14.06 -23.24
C ASP A 299 12.53 -14.75 -21.90
N LYS A 300 13.27 -14.09 -20.98
CA LYS A 300 13.85 -14.76 -19.80
C LYS A 300 13.03 -14.61 -18.52
N MET A 301 12.25 -13.53 -18.40
CA MET A 301 11.46 -13.28 -17.18
C MET A 301 10.01 -13.81 -17.27
N ASN A 302 9.54 -14.13 -18.48
CA ASN A 302 8.19 -14.65 -18.75
C ASN A 302 7.06 -13.79 -18.12
N LEU A 303 7.21 -12.46 -18.20
CA LEU A 303 6.22 -11.49 -17.70
C LEU A 303 5.29 -11.04 -18.83
N PRO A 304 3.98 -10.85 -18.57
CA PRO A 304 3.04 -10.26 -19.54
C PRO A 304 3.50 -8.88 -20.02
N ASP A 305 3.26 -8.57 -21.29
CA ASP A 305 3.68 -7.33 -21.95
C ASP A 305 3.26 -6.06 -21.20
N SER A 306 2.04 -6.04 -20.70
CA SER A 306 1.47 -4.91 -19.94
C SER A 306 2.22 -4.68 -18.61
N LEU A 307 2.48 -5.74 -17.84
CA LEU A 307 3.22 -5.66 -16.58
C LEU A 307 4.68 -5.27 -16.83
N ARG A 308 5.31 -5.88 -17.83
CA ARG A 308 6.70 -5.59 -18.23
C ARG A 308 6.85 -4.14 -18.69
N GLN A 309 5.95 -3.66 -19.53
CA GLN A 309 5.95 -2.26 -19.98
C GLN A 309 5.75 -1.30 -18.80
N GLY A 310 4.81 -1.61 -17.90
CA GLY A 310 4.55 -0.81 -16.71
C GLY A 310 5.75 -0.74 -15.77
N TRP A 311 6.36 -1.89 -15.47
CA TRP A 311 7.56 -2.00 -14.66
C TRP A 311 8.73 -1.25 -15.29
N LYS A 312 8.99 -1.46 -16.59
CA LYS A 312 10.04 -0.76 -17.34
C LYS A 312 9.92 0.76 -17.25
N ASP A 313 8.73 1.29 -17.51
CA ASP A 313 8.51 2.73 -17.48
C ASP A 313 8.62 3.27 -16.05
N ALA A 314 8.21 2.49 -15.05
CA ALA A 314 8.41 2.83 -13.65
C ALA A 314 9.89 2.89 -13.25
N LEU A 315 10.71 1.94 -13.74
CA LEU A 315 12.16 1.99 -13.53
C LEU A 315 12.78 3.23 -14.18
N ALA A 316 12.32 3.63 -15.37
CA ALA A 316 12.82 4.85 -16.02
C ALA A 316 12.45 6.12 -15.24
N GLY A 317 11.33 6.12 -14.50
CA GLY A 317 10.78 7.29 -13.82
C GLY A 317 11.21 7.50 -12.36
N HIS A 318 11.94 6.56 -11.76
CA HIS A 318 12.16 6.56 -10.30
C HIS A 318 13.06 7.70 -9.75
N HIS A 319 13.62 8.58 -10.60
CA HIS A 319 14.25 9.84 -10.14
C HIS A 319 13.31 11.06 -10.16
N GLY A 320 12.02 10.79 -10.36
CA GLY A 320 10.95 11.78 -10.33
C GLY A 320 10.64 12.43 -11.68
N GLU A 321 11.25 11.97 -12.78
CA GLU A 321 11.06 12.46 -14.15
C GLU A 321 11.08 11.30 -15.15
N PHE A 322 10.23 11.37 -16.17
CA PHE A 322 10.22 10.40 -17.26
C PHE A 322 10.98 10.96 -18.46
N SER A 323 12.02 10.28 -18.93
CA SER A 323 12.83 10.74 -20.07
C SER A 323 12.21 10.38 -21.41
N GLY A 324 12.44 11.24 -22.41
CA GLY A 324 12.00 11.05 -23.79
C GLY A 324 12.74 9.94 -24.55
N ARG A 325 12.30 9.68 -25.79
CA ARG A 325 12.79 8.57 -26.64
C ARG A 325 14.29 8.62 -26.94
N GLU A 326 14.88 9.81 -27.09
CA GLU A 326 16.31 9.95 -27.42
C GLU A 326 17.20 9.47 -26.27
N ALA A 327 16.89 9.82 -25.03
CA ALA A 327 17.65 9.36 -23.86
C ALA A 327 17.65 7.82 -23.72
N ARG A 328 16.56 7.15 -24.13
CA ARG A 328 16.49 5.66 -24.19
C ARG A 328 17.35 5.07 -25.32
N LYS A 329 17.54 5.78 -26.44
CA LYS A 329 18.46 5.34 -27.50
C LYS A 329 19.91 5.41 -27.02
N ASP A 330 20.27 6.50 -26.33
CA ASP A 330 21.59 6.64 -25.73
C ASP A 330 21.87 5.49 -24.75
N ALA A 331 20.96 5.21 -23.81
CA ALA A 331 21.11 4.10 -22.86
C ALA A 331 21.28 2.72 -23.54
N ARG A 332 20.56 2.45 -24.63
CA ARG A 332 20.76 1.24 -25.46
C ARG A 332 22.14 1.18 -26.07
N TYR A 333 22.65 2.31 -26.53
CA TYR A 333 23.98 2.39 -27.09
C TYR A 333 25.05 2.16 -26.01
N LEU A 334 24.89 2.73 -24.81
CA LEU A 334 25.78 2.52 -23.66
C LEU A 334 25.94 1.02 -23.36
N LEU A 335 24.83 0.30 -23.22
CA LEU A 335 24.80 -1.13 -22.92
C LEU A 335 25.43 -2.00 -24.03
N ARG A 336 25.31 -1.60 -25.30
CA ARG A 336 25.92 -2.35 -26.41
C ARG A 336 27.43 -2.20 -26.51
N ALA A 337 27.97 -1.10 -26.00
CA ALA A 337 29.38 -0.77 -26.13
C ALA A 337 30.21 -1.04 -24.87
N GLU A 338 29.60 -1.58 -23.81
CA GLU A 338 30.33 -2.01 -22.62
C GLU A 338 30.97 -3.41 -22.80
N PRO A 339 32.04 -3.72 -22.05
CA PRO A 339 32.63 -5.05 -22.06
C PRO A 339 31.64 -6.16 -21.65
N PRO A 340 31.72 -7.39 -22.23
CA PRO A 340 30.75 -8.46 -21.98
C PRO A 340 30.55 -8.84 -20.51
N GLU A 341 31.56 -8.66 -19.67
CA GLU A 341 31.49 -9.00 -18.24
C GLU A 341 30.38 -8.25 -17.50
N TRP A 342 30.04 -7.01 -17.89
CA TRP A 342 29.00 -6.21 -17.25
C TRP A 342 27.60 -6.79 -17.45
N THR A 343 27.35 -7.35 -18.63
CA THR A 343 26.11 -8.08 -18.91
C THR A 343 25.98 -9.31 -18.03
N VAL A 344 27.07 -10.09 -17.87
CA VAL A 344 27.06 -11.26 -16.99
C VAL A 344 26.84 -10.87 -15.53
N LEU A 345 27.47 -9.78 -15.07
CA LEU A 345 27.26 -9.24 -13.72
C LEU A 345 25.80 -8.81 -13.50
N ARG A 346 25.16 -8.15 -14.48
CA ARG A 346 23.73 -7.81 -14.38
C ARG A 346 22.83 -9.05 -14.29
N TYR A 347 23.08 -10.08 -15.09
CA TYR A 347 22.32 -11.33 -14.94
C TYR A 347 22.50 -11.93 -13.56
N LYS A 348 23.75 -11.97 -13.09
CA LYS A 348 24.04 -12.53 -11.78
C LYS A 348 23.36 -11.75 -10.65
N VAL A 349 23.29 -10.42 -10.73
CA VAL A 349 22.61 -9.61 -9.70
C VAL A 349 21.10 -9.85 -9.72
N VAL A 350 20.50 -9.98 -10.90
CA VAL A 350 19.07 -10.28 -11.06
C VAL A 350 18.74 -11.64 -10.46
N ASP A 351 19.53 -12.66 -10.76
CA ASP A 351 19.34 -14.01 -10.21
C ASP A 351 19.53 -14.04 -8.69
N THR A 352 20.53 -13.31 -8.18
CA THR A 352 20.78 -13.19 -6.74
C THR A 352 19.61 -12.52 -6.02
N ILE A 353 19.10 -11.40 -6.56
CA ILE A 353 17.94 -10.69 -6.00
C ILE A 353 16.68 -11.55 -6.12
N LYS A 354 16.49 -12.27 -7.23
CA LYS A 354 15.38 -13.21 -7.41
C LYS A 354 15.41 -14.29 -6.32
N GLY A 355 16.54 -14.95 -6.11
CA GLY A 355 16.68 -15.96 -5.05
C GLY A 355 16.48 -15.42 -3.63
N ALA A 356 16.80 -14.14 -3.40
CA ALA A 356 16.63 -13.50 -2.09
C ALA A 356 15.19 -13.01 -1.83
N LEU A 357 14.49 -12.49 -2.85
CA LEU A 357 13.23 -11.75 -2.67
C LEU A 357 12.02 -12.36 -3.36
N LEU A 358 12.16 -13.22 -4.37
CA LEU A 358 11.01 -13.93 -4.93
C LEU A 358 10.73 -15.15 -4.04
N ARG A 359 9.71 -15.06 -3.18
CA ARG A 359 9.31 -16.17 -2.30
C ARG A 359 8.42 -17.15 -3.05
N LEU A 360 7.37 -16.65 -3.67
CA LEU A 360 6.41 -17.40 -4.45
C LEU A 360 6.01 -16.53 -5.65
N PRO A 361 6.14 -17.03 -6.89
CA PRO A 361 5.52 -16.37 -8.03
C PRO A 361 3.98 -16.48 -7.90
N PRO A 362 3.23 -15.52 -8.46
CA PRO A 362 1.78 -15.65 -8.52
C PRO A 362 1.38 -16.83 -9.44
N ASN A 363 0.23 -17.46 -9.19
CA ASN A 363 -0.31 -18.54 -10.05
C ASN A 363 -0.40 -18.12 -11.51
N SER A 364 -0.68 -16.83 -11.75
CA SER A 364 -0.60 -16.18 -13.04
C SER A 364 -0.05 -14.76 -12.83
N TRP A 365 0.90 -14.34 -13.66
CA TRP A 365 1.38 -12.97 -13.62
C TRP A 365 0.24 -11.99 -13.92
N PRO A 366 0.13 -10.88 -13.16
CA PRO A 366 -0.95 -9.93 -13.34
C PRO A 366 -0.78 -9.12 -14.63
N SER A 367 -1.89 -8.65 -15.19
CA SER A 367 -1.90 -7.79 -16.38
C SER A 367 -2.66 -6.50 -16.06
N PRO A 368 -1.97 -5.37 -15.85
CA PRO A 368 -2.60 -4.10 -15.53
C PRO A 368 -3.63 -3.68 -16.59
N ALA A 369 -4.87 -3.39 -16.16
CA ALA A 369 -5.92 -2.90 -17.05
C ALA A 369 -5.71 -1.44 -17.48
N ASN A 370 -5.12 -0.62 -16.60
CA ASN A 370 -4.78 0.76 -16.87
C ASN A 370 -3.27 0.96 -16.70
N LEU A 371 -2.54 0.88 -17.82
CA LEU A 371 -1.08 0.99 -17.84
C LEU A 371 -0.58 2.31 -17.25
N SER A 372 -1.27 3.43 -17.51
CA SER A 372 -0.88 4.74 -16.99
C SER A 372 -0.98 4.77 -15.45
N ALA A 373 -2.08 4.26 -14.89
CA ALA A 373 -2.25 4.18 -13.44
C ALA A 373 -1.19 3.26 -12.80
N SER A 374 -0.93 2.09 -13.41
CA SER A 374 0.09 1.17 -12.91
C SER A 374 1.49 1.78 -12.94
N VAL A 375 1.86 2.50 -14.01
CA VAL A 375 3.16 3.17 -14.12
C VAL A 375 3.30 4.22 -13.02
N MET A 376 2.32 5.12 -12.88
CA MET A 376 2.41 6.21 -11.90
C MET A 376 2.47 5.67 -10.47
N ALA A 377 1.62 4.69 -10.14
CA ALA A 377 1.56 4.10 -8.82
C ALA A 377 2.84 3.32 -8.48
N LEU A 378 3.31 2.45 -9.40
CA LEU A 378 4.52 1.66 -9.20
C LEU A 378 5.77 2.55 -9.13
N THR A 379 5.85 3.60 -9.95
CA THR A 379 6.96 4.57 -9.87
C THR A 379 6.97 5.25 -8.50
N GLY A 380 5.83 5.77 -8.05
CA GLY A 380 5.71 6.41 -6.74
C GLY A 380 6.10 5.46 -5.59
N PHE A 381 5.67 4.20 -5.67
CA PHE A 381 6.00 3.17 -4.69
C PHE A 381 7.50 2.81 -4.68
N ILE A 382 8.13 2.68 -5.85
CA ILE A 382 9.58 2.47 -5.96
C ILE A 382 10.34 3.64 -5.34
N ILE A 383 9.94 4.88 -5.62
CA ILE A 383 10.57 6.08 -5.04
C ILE A 383 10.46 6.09 -3.52
N LEU A 384 9.28 5.75 -2.99
CA LEU A 384 9.07 5.62 -1.55
C LEU A 384 10.04 4.60 -0.95
N CYS A 385 10.12 3.41 -1.54
CA CYS A 385 10.99 2.34 -1.06
C CYS A 385 12.47 2.73 -1.15
N ASP A 386 12.90 3.37 -2.24
CA ASP A 386 14.26 3.86 -2.43
C ASP A 386 14.63 4.95 -1.41
N TRP A 387 13.70 5.87 -1.10
CA TRP A 387 13.95 6.92 -0.13
C TRP A 387 14.10 6.40 1.30
N ILE A 388 13.32 5.38 1.69
CA ILE A 388 13.49 4.72 2.99
C ILE A 388 14.75 3.86 3.00
N GLY A 389 15.00 3.08 1.94
CA GLY A 389 16.22 2.30 1.74
C GLY A 389 17.50 3.15 1.59
N SER A 390 17.34 4.48 1.50
CA SER A 390 18.42 5.45 1.45
C SER A 390 18.70 6.18 2.74
N ASP A 391 18.00 5.87 3.82
CA ASP A 391 18.29 6.47 5.12
C ASP A 391 19.55 5.85 5.74
N GLU A 392 20.66 6.60 5.70
CA GLU A 392 21.97 6.21 6.21
C GLU A 392 21.97 5.91 7.72
N LYS A 393 20.94 6.35 8.47
CA LYS A 393 20.76 5.97 9.88
C LYS A 393 20.55 4.46 10.05
N PHE A 394 19.91 3.82 9.08
CA PHE A 394 19.59 2.39 9.09
C PHE A 394 20.50 1.59 8.16
N PHE A 395 20.81 2.14 6.98
CA PHE A 395 21.53 1.46 5.91
C PHE A 395 22.93 2.03 5.73
N GLN A 396 23.82 1.63 6.63
CA GLN A 396 25.24 2.03 6.60
C GLN A 396 26.06 1.18 5.62
N PRO A 397 27.13 1.76 5.02
CA PRO A 397 28.09 1.05 4.18
C PRO A 397 28.60 -0.25 4.84
N ALA A 398 28.59 -1.34 4.09
CA ALA A 398 28.98 -2.66 4.58
C ALA A 398 29.80 -3.48 3.55
N PRO A 399 30.84 -2.92 2.94
CA PRO A 399 31.52 -3.50 1.77
C PRO A 399 32.25 -4.83 2.04
N ASN A 400 32.45 -5.18 3.31
CA ASN A 400 33.16 -6.39 3.74
C ASN A 400 32.23 -7.55 4.14
N ASN A 401 30.90 -7.33 4.15
CA ASN A 401 29.96 -8.40 4.45
C ASN A 401 29.74 -9.31 3.24
N THR A 402 29.45 -10.59 3.49
CA THR A 402 28.87 -11.46 2.47
C THR A 402 27.42 -11.02 2.19
N TRP A 403 26.88 -11.38 1.02
CA TRP A 403 25.52 -11.00 0.68
C TRP A 403 24.47 -11.69 1.55
N GLN A 404 24.73 -12.91 2.03
CA GLN A 404 23.82 -13.63 2.92
C GLN A 404 23.76 -12.98 4.30
N GLU A 405 24.91 -12.69 4.90
CA GLU A 405 25.00 -11.96 6.18
C GLU A 405 24.30 -10.61 6.08
N TYR A 406 24.56 -9.87 5.00
CA TYR A 406 23.94 -8.58 4.80
C TYR A 406 22.43 -8.72 4.55
N GLY A 407 21.99 -9.71 3.78
CA GLY A 407 20.57 -9.96 3.51
C GLY A 407 19.75 -10.13 4.79
N ILE A 408 20.27 -10.85 5.79
CA ILE A 408 19.64 -10.98 7.11
C ILE A 408 19.55 -9.63 7.82
N LYS A 409 20.64 -8.85 7.81
CA LYS A 409 20.67 -7.50 8.40
C LYS A 409 19.69 -6.56 7.70
N SER A 410 19.61 -6.63 6.38
CA SER A 410 18.74 -5.81 5.53
C SER A 410 17.27 -5.99 5.88
N VAL A 411 16.80 -7.23 6.09
CA VAL A 411 15.42 -7.51 6.55
C VAL A 411 15.13 -6.80 7.88
N ALA A 412 16.00 -6.96 8.87
CA ALA A 412 15.82 -6.33 10.18
C ALA A 412 15.91 -4.80 10.13
N ARG A 413 16.78 -4.25 9.28
CA ARG A 413 16.95 -2.80 9.08
C ARG A 413 15.75 -2.19 8.37
N ALA A 414 15.21 -2.85 7.34
CA ALA A 414 14.02 -2.42 6.63
C ALA A 414 12.81 -2.32 7.56
N ALA A 415 12.57 -3.32 8.41
CA ALA A 415 11.48 -3.27 9.39
C ALA A 415 11.61 -2.06 10.32
N LYS A 416 12.82 -1.82 10.87
CA LYS A 416 13.09 -0.67 11.74
C LYS A 416 12.96 0.68 11.01
N ALA A 417 13.40 0.76 9.76
CA ALA A 417 13.33 1.99 8.97
C ALA A 417 11.88 2.36 8.64
N VAL A 418 11.07 1.37 8.22
CA VAL A 418 9.64 1.55 7.92
C VAL A 418 8.84 1.90 9.18
N GLU A 419 9.15 1.25 10.31
CA GLU A 419 8.58 1.57 11.63
C GLU A 419 8.92 2.98 12.07
N ALA A 420 10.20 3.35 12.04
CA ALA A 420 10.68 4.67 12.45
C ALA A 420 10.17 5.80 11.54
N ALA A 421 9.94 5.50 10.26
CA ALA A 421 9.28 6.40 9.33
C ALA A 421 7.78 6.58 9.65
N GLY A 422 7.16 5.71 10.47
CA GLY A 422 5.78 5.86 10.93
C GLY A 422 4.74 5.04 10.15
N PHE A 423 5.15 4.14 9.25
CA PHE A 423 4.23 3.37 8.41
C PHE A 423 3.60 2.16 9.10
N PHE A 424 4.02 1.81 10.31
CA PHE A 424 3.40 0.78 11.16
C PHE A 424 2.40 1.35 12.18
N GLN A 425 2.10 2.65 12.11
CA GLN A 425 1.09 3.25 12.98
C GLN A 425 -0.32 2.73 12.62
N PRO A 426 -1.18 2.50 13.63
CA PRO A 426 -2.50 1.94 13.40
C PRO A 426 -3.37 2.90 12.59
N ALA A 427 -3.83 2.45 11.43
CA ALA A 427 -4.60 3.26 10.51
C ALA A 427 -6.08 2.89 10.45
N MET A 428 -6.53 1.88 11.22
CA MET A 428 -7.91 1.38 11.18
C MET A 428 -8.53 1.44 12.56
N SER A 429 -9.65 2.13 12.68
CA SER A 429 -10.43 2.29 13.90
C SER A 429 -11.61 1.31 13.95
N ILE A 430 -11.98 0.92 15.18
CA ILE A 430 -13.20 0.16 15.49
C ILE A 430 -14.33 1.06 16.04
N ALA A 431 -14.19 2.38 15.91
CA ALA A 431 -15.21 3.33 16.31
C ALA A 431 -16.54 3.05 15.58
N PRO A 432 -17.69 3.45 16.16
CA PRO A 432 -18.97 3.26 15.53
C PRO A 432 -19.09 4.14 14.27
N THR A 433 -19.78 3.61 13.26
CA THR A 433 -19.99 4.29 11.97
C THR A 433 -21.19 5.24 11.95
N GLU A 434 -22.18 5.01 12.81
CA GLU A 434 -23.34 5.90 12.95
C GLU A 434 -22.91 7.28 13.42
N PHE A 435 -23.40 8.34 12.77
CA PHE A 435 -22.94 9.70 13.04
C PHE A 435 -23.08 10.08 14.52
N ALA A 436 -24.26 9.81 15.11
CA ALA A 436 -24.56 10.17 16.49
C ALA A 436 -23.67 9.44 17.51
N ALA A 437 -23.26 8.21 17.20
CA ALA A 437 -22.38 7.43 18.06
C ALA A 437 -20.92 7.90 17.93
N LEU A 438 -20.44 8.16 16.71
CA LEU A 438 -19.09 8.67 16.45
C LEU A 438 -18.89 10.07 17.07
N PHE A 439 -19.91 10.92 16.99
CA PHE A 439 -19.91 12.28 17.52
C PHE A 439 -20.85 12.43 18.72
N SER A 440 -20.73 11.55 19.72
CA SER A 440 -21.60 11.48 20.90
C SER A 440 -21.74 12.77 21.73
N SER A 441 -20.81 13.72 21.59
CA SER A 441 -20.87 15.01 22.30
C SER A 441 -21.56 16.12 21.50
N LEU A 442 -22.00 15.85 20.28
CA LEU A 442 -22.67 16.82 19.41
C LEU A 442 -24.15 16.47 19.29
N VAL A 443 -24.99 17.50 19.11
CA VAL A 443 -26.37 17.30 18.67
C VAL A 443 -26.36 17.25 17.13
N PRO A 444 -26.67 16.10 16.51
CA PRO A 444 -26.60 15.95 15.06
C PRO A 444 -27.56 16.88 14.33
N ARG A 445 -27.07 17.55 13.29
CA ARG A 445 -27.90 18.32 12.35
C ARG A 445 -28.52 17.42 11.28
N PRO A 446 -29.58 17.85 10.57
CA PRO A 446 -30.23 17.01 9.56
C PRO A 446 -29.26 16.52 8.47
N LEU A 447 -28.31 17.36 8.02
CA LEU A 447 -27.26 16.95 7.08
C LEU A 447 -26.41 15.79 7.61
N GLN A 448 -26.09 15.83 8.89
CA GLN A 448 -25.23 14.84 9.52
C GLN A 448 -25.95 13.51 9.71
N LEU A 449 -27.24 13.55 10.06
CA LEU A 449 -28.10 12.35 10.11
C LEU A 449 -28.32 11.73 8.72
N ALA A 450 -28.32 12.54 7.66
CA ALA A 450 -28.47 12.06 6.29
C ALA A 450 -27.31 11.15 5.84
N ILE A 451 -26.15 11.22 6.51
CA ILE A 451 -25.00 10.36 6.22
C ILE A 451 -25.37 8.90 6.44
N ASP A 452 -26.07 8.59 7.52
CA ASP A 452 -26.43 7.21 7.88
C ASP A 452 -27.42 6.59 6.87
N THR A 453 -28.05 7.40 6.02
CA THR A 453 -28.93 6.94 4.94
C THR A 453 -28.18 6.43 3.70
N ILE A 454 -26.87 6.71 3.57
CA ILE A 454 -26.07 6.24 2.42
C ILE A 454 -25.98 4.70 2.49
N PRO A 455 -26.39 3.96 1.45
CA PRO A 455 -26.25 2.51 1.40
C PRO A 455 -24.78 2.06 1.44
N ASP A 456 -24.46 1.06 2.27
CA ASP A 456 -23.08 0.57 2.45
C ASP A 456 -22.45 0.06 1.15
N ASN A 457 -23.24 -0.59 0.28
CA ASN A 457 -22.74 -1.12 -0.99
C ASN A 457 -22.13 -0.02 -1.89
N ILE A 458 -22.63 1.21 -1.85
CA ILE A 458 -22.09 2.34 -2.61
C ILE A 458 -20.69 2.73 -2.12
N LEU A 459 -20.40 2.53 -0.83
CA LEU A 459 -19.14 2.86 -0.14
C LEU A 459 -18.09 1.73 -0.22
N THR A 460 -18.46 0.53 -0.64
CA THR A 460 -17.53 -0.63 -0.80
C THR A 460 -16.56 -0.51 -1.97
N VAL A 461 -16.81 0.43 -2.87
CA VAL A 461 -15.95 0.75 -4.01
C VAL A 461 -15.60 2.24 -3.98
N PRO A 462 -14.52 2.67 -4.66
CA PRO A 462 -14.17 4.07 -4.73
C PRO A 462 -15.35 4.95 -5.20
N CYS A 463 -15.64 6.01 -4.44
CA CYS A 463 -16.78 6.88 -4.69
C CYS A 463 -16.40 8.38 -4.62
N LEU A 464 -17.23 9.21 -5.24
CA LEU A 464 -17.22 10.65 -5.09
C LEU A 464 -18.46 11.07 -4.27
N ALA A 465 -18.25 11.67 -3.11
CA ALA A 465 -19.29 12.31 -2.31
C ALA A 465 -19.23 13.83 -2.50
N ILE A 466 -20.38 14.49 -2.65
CA ILE A 466 -20.51 15.93 -2.81
C ILE A 466 -21.52 16.41 -1.77
N ILE A 467 -21.07 17.30 -0.89
CA ILE A 467 -21.88 17.92 0.17
C ILE A 467 -22.04 19.40 -0.16
N GLU A 468 -23.28 19.80 -0.44
CA GLU A 468 -23.67 21.19 -0.69
C GLU A 468 -24.57 21.65 0.45
N ALA A 469 -24.05 22.50 1.32
CA ALA A 469 -24.82 23.00 2.46
C ALA A 469 -24.30 24.36 2.94
N PRO A 470 -25.16 25.21 3.53
CA PRO A 470 -24.73 26.48 4.10
C PRO A 470 -23.55 26.36 5.07
N THR A 471 -22.87 27.47 5.30
CA THR A 471 -21.88 27.56 6.39
C THR A 471 -22.58 27.31 7.72
N GLY A 472 -21.91 26.61 8.63
CA GLY A 472 -22.49 26.27 9.93
C GLY A 472 -23.48 25.09 9.93
N GLU A 473 -23.62 24.32 8.84
CA GLU A 473 -24.41 23.06 8.85
C GLU A 473 -23.62 21.82 9.31
N GLY A 474 -22.33 21.97 9.61
CA GLY A 474 -21.49 20.86 10.09
C GLY A 474 -20.96 19.93 8.99
N LYS A 475 -20.64 20.51 7.81
CA LYS A 475 -20.04 19.79 6.66
C LYS A 475 -18.76 19.05 7.02
N THR A 476 -17.91 19.63 7.87
CA THR A 476 -16.64 19.00 8.28
C THR A 476 -16.87 17.68 9.00
N GLU A 477 -17.70 17.67 10.06
CA GLU A 477 -18.03 16.44 10.79
C GLU A 477 -18.73 15.43 9.87
N ALA A 478 -19.55 15.91 8.94
CA ALA A 478 -20.20 15.06 7.96
C ALA A 478 -19.17 14.37 7.03
N ALA A 479 -18.18 15.11 6.54
CA ALA A 479 -17.10 14.57 5.72
C ALA A 479 -16.27 13.52 6.47
N LEU A 480 -15.94 13.79 7.74
CA LEU A 480 -15.18 12.87 8.59
C LEU A 480 -15.97 11.58 8.89
N ALA A 481 -17.29 11.67 9.12
CA ALA A 481 -18.13 10.49 9.28
C ALA A 481 -18.21 9.64 8.00
N ILE A 482 -18.37 10.27 6.83
CA ILE A 482 -18.33 9.54 5.55
C ILE A 482 -16.96 8.91 5.33
N ALA A 483 -15.86 9.61 5.65
CA ALA A 483 -14.51 9.07 5.55
C ALA A 483 -14.34 7.82 6.44
N HIS A 484 -14.84 7.85 7.68
CA HIS A 484 -14.81 6.69 8.57
C HIS A 484 -15.68 5.52 8.06
N ARG A 485 -16.85 5.80 7.49
CA ARG A 485 -17.67 4.75 6.85
C ARG A 485 -16.96 4.12 5.65
N LEU A 486 -16.30 4.93 4.83
CA LEU A 486 -15.45 4.43 3.74
C LEU A 486 -14.29 3.59 4.27
N ALA A 487 -13.70 3.98 5.40
CA ALA A 487 -12.62 3.24 6.04
C ALA A 487 -13.04 1.83 6.45
N GLN A 488 -14.23 1.68 7.05
CA GLN A 488 -14.77 0.35 7.41
C GLN A 488 -14.93 -0.58 6.21
N ALA A 489 -15.30 -0.04 5.05
CA ALA A 489 -15.42 -0.83 3.83
C ALA A 489 -14.06 -1.11 3.16
N ASN A 490 -13.08 -0.22 3.35
CA ASN A 490 -11.82 -0.23 2.59
C ASN A 490 -10.57 -0.63 3.39
N GLY A 491 -10.68 -0.77 4.71
CA GLY A 491 -9.62 -1.26 5.61
C GLY A 491 -8.62 -0.21 6.10
N SER A 492 -8.89 1.09 5.94
CA SER A 492 -8.02 2.17 6.41
C SER A 492 -8.76 3.52 6.56
N ASP A 493 -8.58 4.19 7.70
CA ASP A 493 -9.06 5.56 8.00
C ASP A 493 -8.14 6.67 7.45
N GLU A 494 -7.05 6.31 6.77
CA GLU A 494 -6.11 7.28 6.21
C GLU A 494 -6.80 8.31 5.31
N LEU A 495 -6.57 9.60 5.60
CA LEU A 495 -7.19 10.69 4.85
C LEU A 495 -6.26 11.89 4.65
N TYR A 496 -6.55 12.64 3.59
CA TYR A 496 -5.96 13.96 3.36
C TYR A 496 -7.08 15.00 3.26
N TYR A 497 -7.05 16.00 4.14
CA TYR A 497 -8.00 17.10 4.18
C TYR A 497 -7.36 18.35 3.56
N ALA A 498 -7.85 18.75 2.39
CA ALA A 498 -7.35 19.86 1.59
C ALA A 498 -8.22 21.12 1.76
N LEU A 499 -7.60 22.25 2.08
CA LEU A 499 -8.27 23.53 2.31
C LEU A 499 -7.74 24.65 1.39
N PRO A 500 -8.52 25.71 1.14
CA PRO A 500 -8.11 26.80 0.25
C PRO A 500 -6.98 27.67 0.82
N THR A 501 -6.80 27.75 2.15
CA THR A 501 -5.81 28.66 2.76
C THR A 501 -5.01 27.99 3.87
N THR A 502 -3.83 28.55 4.16
CA THR A 502 -2.98 28.10 5.28
C THR A 502 -3.66 28.30 6.63
N ALA A 503 -4.33 29.44 6.83
CA ALA A 503 -5.03 29.74 8.09
C ALA A 503 -6.16 28.73 8.40
N THR A 504 -6.95 28.37 7.39
CA THR A 504 -7.99 27.34 7.55
C THR A 504 -7.37 25.96 7.78
N SER A 505 -6.24 25.66 7.13
CA SER A 505 -5.47 24.42 7.35
C SER A 505 -4.99 24.26 8.80
N ASN A 506 -4.48 25.34 9.42
CA ASN A 506 -4.03 25.32 10.81
C ASN A 506 -5.17 25.01 11.79
N GLN A 507 -6.34 25.63 11.58
CA GLN A 507 -7.52 25.37 12.41
C GLN A 507 -8.02 23.93 12.22
N MET A 508 -8.03 23.45 10.97
CA MET A 508 -8.48 22.11 10.66
C MET A 508 -7.51 21.03 11.17
N PHE A 509 -6.21 21.31 11.25
CA PHE A 509 -5.22 20.41 11.84
C PHE A 509 -5.54 20.04 13.28
N ALA A 510 -5.86 21.03 14.12
CA ALA A 510 -6.25 20.78 15.51
C ALA A 510 -7.53 19.92 15.60
N ARG A 511 -8.50 20.16 14.70
CA ARG A 511 -9.75 19.39 14.63
C ARG A 511 -9.53 17.96 14.16
N LEU A 512 -8.70 17.75 13.14
CA LEU A 512 -8.39 16.40 12.65
C LEU A 512 -7.62 15.60 13.71
N ARG A 513 -6.62 16.21 14.36
CA ARG A 513 -5.90 15.55 15.47
C ARG A 513 -6.86 15.08 16.55
N LYS A 514 -7.77 15.97 16.99
CA LYS A 514 -8.80 15.62 17.96
C LYS A 514 -9.71 14.47 17.48
N HIS A 515 -10.09 14.47 16.20
CA HIS A 515 -10.89 13.39 15.63
C HIS A 515 -10.14 12.04 15.64
N VAL A 516 -8.89 12.02 15.18
CA VAL A 516 -8.05 10.80 15.15
C VAL A 516 -7.81 10.26 16.55
N GLU A 517 -7.45 11.12 17.51
CA GLU A 517 -7.13 10.71 18.89
C GLU A 517 -8.36 10.35 19.70
N GLU A 518 -9.37 11.23 19.76
CA GLU A 518 -10.50 11.07 20.68
C GLU A 518 -11.69 10.31 20.08
N ARG A 519 -11.89 10.35 18.76
CA ARG A 519 -13.06 9.74 18.11
C ARG A 519 -12.73 8.39 17.49
N LEU A 520 -11.63 8.34 16.74
CA LEU A 520 -11.15 7.10 16.15
C LEU A 520 -10.31 6.27 17.13
N GLY A 521 -9.83 6.85 18.24
CA GLY A 521 -9.02 6.14 19.22
C GLY A 521 -7.67 5.67 18.66
N LEU A 522 -7.14 6.36 17.64
CA LEU A 522 -5.89 6.03 16.98
C LEU A 522 -4.75 6.87 17.55
N SER A 523 -3.61 6.24 17.80
CA SER A 523 -2.36 6.93 18.19
C SER A 523 -1.53 7.40 16.99
N SER A 524 -2.14 7.45 15.80
CA SER A 524 -1.48 7.82 14.55
C SER A 524 -1.18 9.31 14.49
N ARG A 525 -0.03 9.66 13.92
CA ARG A 525 0.35 11.05 13.71
C ARG A 525 -0.54 11.69 12.64
N VAL A 526 -0.95 12.92 12.94
CA VAL A 526 -1.55 13.84 11.97
C VAL A 526 -0.49 14.87 11.62
N GLY A 527 -0.33 15.17 10.32
CA GLY A 527 0.61 16.18 9.88
C GLY A 527 -0.03 17.37 9.17
N LEU A 528 0.60 18.54 9.33
CA LEU A 528 0.22 19.79 8.69
C LEU A 528 1.08 20.04 7.44
N ILE A 529 0.45 20.27 6.30
CA ILE A 529 1.07 20.18 4.97
C ILE A 529 0.84 21.48 4.19
N HIS A 530 1.71 22.47 4.40
CA HIS A 530 1.76 23.69 3.57
C HIS A 530 3.14 24.37 3.64
N GLY A 531 3.35 25.40 2.81
CA GLY A 531 4.64 26.07 2.64
C GLY A 531 5.29 26.63 3.92
N GLN A 532 4.49 26.92 4.94
CA GLN A 532 4.85 27.51 6.23
C GLN A 532 4.62 26.56 7.42
N ALA A 533 4.25 25.29 7.18
CA ALA A 533 3.89 24.35 8.25
C ALA A 533 5.02 24.13 9.27
N PHE A 534 6.28 24.25 8.83
CA PHE A 534 7.46 24.13 9.69
C PHE A 534 7.53 25.18 10.81
N LEU A 535 6.81 26.31 10.71
CA LEU A 535 6.76 27.36 11.74
C LEU A 535 5.79 27.04 12.88
N LEU A 536 4.86 26.10 12.67
CA LEU A 536 3.78 25.76 13.58
C LEU A 536 3.92 24.35 14.18
N ASP A 537 4.91 23.60 13.70
CA ASP A 537 5.21 22.28 14.23
C ASP A 537 5.94 22.43 15.57
N ASP A 538 5.21 22.21 16.67
CA ASP A 538 5.73 22.23 18.05
C ASP A 538 6.93 21.27 18.25
N ASN A 539 7.22 20.38 17.29
CA ASN A 539 8.40 19.51 17.29
C ASN A 539 9.72 20.23 16.93
N PHE A 540 9.69 21.48 16.46
CA PHE A 540 10.87 22.34 16.33
C PHE A 540 11.17 23.14 17.60
N LEU A 541 10.97 22.55 18.79
CA LEU A 541 11.71 22.99 19.96
C LEU A 541 13.21 22.74 19.69
N VAL A 542 13.90 23.77 19.18
CA VAL A 542 15.32 23.95 19.47
C VAL A 542 15.41 24.16 20.97
N THR A 543 15.38 23.05 21.72
CA THR A 543 15.62 23.07 23.15
C THR A 543 17.12 23.34 23.30
N PRO A 544 17.52 24.43 23.98
CA PRO A 544 18.92 24.62 24.33
C PRO A 544 19.35 23.38 25.13
N LEU A 545 20.47 22.76 24.74
CA LEU A 545 21.06 21.64 25.47
C LEU A 545 21.31 22.06 26.93
N GLN A 546 20.39 21.71 27.83
CA GLN A 546 20.61 21.74 29.26
C GLN A 546 20.47 20.31 29.81
N ASN A 547 21.61 19.78 30.22
CA ASN A 547 21.77 18.71 31.21
C ASN A 547 21.19 17.33 30.85
N GLY A 548 21.94 16.58 30.04
CA GLY A 548 22.32 15.19 30.38
C GLY A 548 21.24 14.12 30.54
N ARG A 549 20.04 14.29 29.95
CA ARG A 549 19.09 13.18 29.73
C ARG A 549 18.58 13.24 28.30
N GLU A 550 19.12 12.38 27.44
CA GLU A 550 18.75 12.24 26.03
C GLU A 550 17.25 11.87 25.90
N ARG A 551 16.42 12.83 25.50
CA ARG A 551 15.22 12.54 24.71
C ARG A 551 15.62 12.66 23.25
N ASN A 552 15.80 11.52 22.59
CA ASN A 552 16.04 11.42 21.15
C ASN A 552 14.83 11.93 20.36
N SER A 553 14.72 13.23 20.11
CA SER A 553 13.91 13.75 19.01
C SER A 553 14.71 13.60 17.70
N SER A 554 14.72 12.37 17.16
CA SER A 554 15.19 12.17 15.79
C SER A 554 14.33 13.01 14.83
N PRO A 555 14.90 13.73 13.86
CA PRO A 555 14.12 14.54 12.92
C PRO A 555 13.10 13.67 12.19
N ASP A 556 11.84 14.13 12.17
CA ASP A 556 10.71 13.44 11.57
C ASP A 556 10.96 13.17 10.08
N TRP A 557 10.80 11.92 9.65
CA TRP A 557 11.10 11.53 8.27
C TRP A 557 10.18 12.26 7.28
N PHE A 558 8.91 12.48 7.65
CA PHE A 558 7.93 13.22 6.84
C PHE A 558 8.21 14.73 6.82
N GLY A 559 8.61 15.32 7.96
CA GLY A 559 8.97 16.73 8.09
C GLY A 559 10.27 17.14 7.39
N SER A 560 11.15 16.18 7.07
CA SER A 560 12.44 16.45 6.39
C SER A 560 12.31 16.96 4.95
N ASP A 561 11.17 16.72 4.29
CA ASP A 561 10.93 17.13 2.90
C ASP A 561 9.43 17.28 2.62
N LYS A 562 9.02 18.45 2.11
CA LYS A 562 7.61 18.72 1.75
C LYS A 562 7.02 17.67 0.80
N ARG A 563 7.83 17.01 -0.03
CA ARG A 563 7.38 15.93 -0.92
C ARG A 563 6.94 14.66 -0.18
N LYS A 564 7.48 14.43 1.02
CA LYS A 564 7.15 13.27 1.86
C LYS A 564 5.87 13.46 2.66
N SER A 565 5.49 14.71 2.91
CA SER A 565 4.36 15.04 3.78
C SER A 565 3.04 14.35 3.39
N LEU A 566 2.71 14.27 2.10
CA LEU A 566 1.49 13.59 1.60
C LEU A 566 1.49 12.07 1.81
N LEU A 567 2.63 11.47 2.18
CA LEU A 567 2.72 10.05 2.50
C LEU A 567 2.22 9.74 3.92
N MET A 568 2.07 10.75 4.78
CA MET A 568 1.58 10.57 6.15
C MET A 568 0.20 9.90 6.15
N PRO A 569 -0.10 9.02 7.11
CA PRO A 569 -1.42 8.38 7.22
C PRO A 569 -2.57 9.39 7.24
N PHE A 570 -2.45 10.43 8.08
CA PHE A 570 -3.41 11.51 8.21
C PHE A 570 -2.74 12.86 7.94
N GLY A 571 -3.31 13.66 7.03
CA GLY A 571 -2.76 14.96 6.67
C GLY A 571 -3.83 16.04 6.52
N VAL A 572 -3.50 17.26 6.92
CA VAL A 572 -4.26 18.49 6.62
C VAL A 572 -3.35 19.45 5.88
N GLY A 573 -3.79 20.03 4.77
CA GLY A 573 -2.95 20.95 4.02
C GLY A 573 -3.70 21.81 3.03
N THR A 574 -2.97 22.63 2.27
CA THR A 574 -3.59 23.41 1.21
C THR A 574 -3.95 22.52 0.02
N ILE A 575 -4.99 22.92 -0.72
CA ILE A 575 -5.37 22.24 -1.96
C ILE A 575 -4.26 22.22 -2.99
N ASP A 576 -3.39 23.24 -3.02
CA ASP A 576 -2.24 23.31 -3.93
C ASP A 576 -1.35 22.06 -3.85
N GLN A 577 -1.22 21.46 -2.66
CA GLN A 577 -0.40 20.26 -2.47
C GLN A 577 -1.02 19.03 -3.15
N ALA A 578 -2.36 18.94 -3.14
CA ALA A 578 -3.10 17.91 -3.86
C ALA A 578 -3.06 18.18 -5.37
N GLU A 579 -3.24 19.44 -5.78
CA GLU A 579 -3.22 19.87 -7.18
C GLU A 579 -1.87 19.62 -7.84
N LEU A 580 -0.76 19.78 -7.12
CA LEU A 580 0.58 19.42 -7.61
C LEU A 580 0.69 17.94 -8.01
N ALA A 581 -0.17 17.05 -7.51
CA ALA A 581 -0.23 15.65 -7.94
C ALA A 581 -0.86 15.48 -9.35
N ALA A 582 -1.61 16.48 -9.82
CA ALA A 582 -2.21 16.50 -11.16
C ALA A 582 -1.36 17.27 -12.19
N LEU A 583 -0.34 18.01 -11.73
CA LEU A 583 0.53 18.84 -12.55
C LEU A 583 1.80 18.09 -13.00
N ASN A 584 2.38 18.57 -14.11
CA ASN A 584 3.64 18.05 -14.65
C ASN A 584 4.85 18.64 -13.91
N VAL A 585 5.03 18.23 -12.65
CA VAL A 585 6.15 18.63 -11.80
C VAL A 585 6.98 17.42 -11.38
N ARG A 586 8.25 17.66 -11.06
CA ARG A 586 9.15 16.61 -10.57
C ARG A 586 8.57 15.94 -9.31
N PHE A 587 8.64 14.61 -9.28
CA PHE A 587 8.05 13.77 -8.21
C PHE A 587 6.53 13.90 -8.07
N THR A 588 5.79 14.22 -9.14
CA THR A 588 4.32 14.18 -9.12
C THR A 588 3.78 12.79 -8.73
N VAL A 589 4.45 11.71 -9.21
CA VAL A 589 4.15 10.31 -8.86
C VAL A 589 4.20 10.02 -7.36
N LEU A 590 5.07 10.69 -6.60
CA LEU A 590 5.16 10.50 -5.15
C LEU A 590 3.96 11.13 -4.43
N ARG A 591 3.46 12.25 -4.95
CA ARG A 591 2.23 12.88 -4.43
C ARG A 591 1.00 12.05 -4.75
N LEU A 592 0.93 11.51 -5.97
CA LEU A 592 -0.16 10.62 -6.39
C LEU A 592 -0.22 9.37 -5.53
N ILE A 593 0.89 8.67 -5.31
CA ILE A 593 0.88 7.50 -4.42
C ILE A 593 0.65 7.87 -2.95
N GLY A 594 1.07 9.08 -2.54
CA GLY A 594 0.72 9.64 -1.24
C GLY A 594 -0.80 9.73 -1.04
N LEU A 595 -1.54 10.18 -2.04
CA LEU A 595 -3.01 10.27 -2.00
C LEU A 595 -3.74 8.96 -2.34
N ALA A 596 -3.09 8.03 -3.04
CA ALA A 596 -3.70 6.79 -3.51
C ALA A 596 -4.22 5.95 -2.33
N GLY A 597 -5.48 5.48 -2.43
CA GLY A 597 -6.13 4.65 -1.43
C GLY A 597 -6.44 5.32 -0.09
N LYS A 598 -6.22 6.63 0.04
CA LYS A 598 -6.75 7.43 1.16
C LYS A 598 -8.19 7.87 0.86
N VAL A 599 -8.84 8.50 1.83
CA VAL A 599 -9.97 9.39 1.55
C VAL A 599 -9.44 10.81 1.35
N VAL A 600 -9.73 11.44 0.20
CA VAL A 600 -9.32 12.83 -0.07
C VAL A 600 -10.51 13.75 0.09
N ILE A 601 -10.42 14.71 1.01
CA ILE A 601 -11.48 15.69 1.27
C ILE A 601 -11.03 17.03 0.70
N LEU A 602 -11.78 17.58 -0.25
CA LEU A 602 -11.55 18.92 -0.80
C LEU A 602 -12.61 19.87 -0.24
N ASP A 603 -12.18 20.82 0.59
CA ASP A 603 -13.08 21.80 1.20
C ASP A 603 -13.28 23.03 0.30
N GLU A 604 -14.40 23.74 0.49
CA GLU A 604 -14.69 25.03 -0.14
C GLU A 604 -14.56 25.06 -1.69
N VAL A 605 -15.05 24.01 -2.38
CA VAL A 605 -14.86 23.83 -3.85
C VAL A 605 -15.42 24.97 -4.72
N HIS A 606 -16.36 25.74 -4.19
CA HIS A 606 -16.90 26.92 -4.88
C HIS A 606 -15.94 28.10 -4.95
N ALA A 607 -14.97 28.20 -4.05
CA ALA A 607 -14.01 29.31 -4.03
C ALA A 607 -12.97 29.23 -5.17
N TYR A 608 -12.91 28.09 -5.87
CA TYR A 608 -11.94 27.87 -6.93
C TYR A 608 -12.37 28.49 -8.25
N ASP A 609 -11.45 29.19 -8.90
CA ASP A 609 -11.60 29.77 -10.23
C ASP A 609 -11.68 28.70 -11.35
N THR A 610 -11.89 29.15 -12.59
CA THR A 610 -11.98 28.28 -13.77
C THR A 610 -10.68 27.52 -14.06
N TYR A 611 -9.53 28.08 -13.69
CA TYR A 611 -8.23 27.46 -13.91
C TYR A 611 -8.02 26.28 -12.95
N MET A 612 -8.20 26.50 -11.65
CA MET A 612 -8.15 25.46 -10.61
C MET A 612 -9.17 24.35 -10.87
N THR A 613 -10.35 24.69 -11.40
CA THR A 613 -11.37 23.67 -11.77
C THR A 613 -10.80 22.60 -12.69
N THR A 614 -10.02 22.98 -13.70
CA THR A 614 -9.45 22.02 -14.67
C THR A 614 -8.41 21.12 -14.00
N ILE A 615 -7.65 21.66 -13.04
CA ILE A 615 -6.66 20.90 -12.27
C ILE A 615 -7.37 19.92 -11.34
N ILE A 616 -8.43 20.34 -10.66
CA ILE A 616 -9.26 19.47 -9.81
C ILE A 616 -9.88 18.35 -10.63
N GLU A 617 -10.44 18.63 -11.80
CA GLU A 617 -10.96 17.59 -12.69
C GLU A 617 -9.86 16.59 -13.08
N ARG A 618 -8.65 17.06 -13.40
CA ARG A 618 -7.52 16.18 -13.70
C ARG A 618 -7.07 15.37 -12.48
N LEU A 619 -7.11 15.96 -11.28
CA LEU A 619 -6.83 15.28 -10.03
C LEU A 619 -7.85 14.17 -9.78
N LEU A 620 -9.15 14.46 -9.92
CA LEU A 620 -10.23 13.49 -9.75
C LEU A 620 -10.08 12.29 -10.71
N ASN A 621 -9.68 12.53 -11.96
CA ASN A 621 -9.38 11.44 -12.91
C ASN A 621 -8.28 10.51 -12.38
N TRP A 622 -7.18 11.08 -11.87
CA TRP A 622 -6.07 10.29 -11.31
C TRP A 622 -6.47 9.55 -10.03
N LEU A 623 -7.16 10.24 -9.10
CA LEU A 623 -7.59 9.65 -7.84
C LEU A 623 -8.55 8.47 -8.08
N SER A 624 -9.50 8.62 -9.00
CA SER A 624 -10.39 7.52 -9.40
C SER A 624 -9.63 6.34 -10.01
N ALA A 625 -8.69 6.61 -10.92
CA ALA A 625 -7.87 5.58 -11.55
C ALA A 625 -6.95 4.83 -10.56
N LEU A 626 -6.65 5.44 -9.40
CA LEU A 626 -5.85 4.87 -8.32
C LEU A 626 -6.69 4.28 -7.17
N GLY A 627 -8.01 4.17 -7.36
CA GLY A 627 -8.91 3.58 -6.37
C GLY A 627 -9.16 4.45 -5.13
N THR A 628 -9.02 5.76 -5.25
CA THR A 628 -9.19 6.72 -4.14
C THR A 628 -10.61 7.29 -4.10
N SER A 629 -11.25 7.27 -2.94
CA SER A 629 -12.53 7.96 -2.71
C SER A 629 -12.31 9.44 -2.40
N VAL A 630 -13.20 10.30 -2.92
CA VAL A 630 -13.10 11.76 -2.78
C VAL A 630 -14.37 12.33 -2.18
N ILE A 631 -14.24 13.29 -1.26
CA ILE A 631 -15.35 14.05 -0.67
C ILE A 631 -15.17 15.52 -1.00
N LEU A 632 -16.13 16.12 -1.68
CA LEU A 632 -16.15 17.54 -2.04
C LEU A 632 -17.12 18.28 -1.13
N LEU A 633 -16.64 19.33 -0.47
CA LEU A 633 -17.47 20.19 0.37
C LEU A 633 -17.66 21.55 -0.32
N SER A 634 -18.89 22.03 -0.36
CA SER A 634 -19.19 23.36 -0.88
C SER A 634 -20.33 24.02 -0.13
N ALA A 635 -20.30 25.36 -0.05
CA ALA A 635 -21.47 26.13 0.35
C ALA A 635 -22.57 25.98 -0.69
N THR A 636 -22.25 26.21 -1.96
CA THR A 636 -23.15 26.04 -3.11
C THR A 636 -22.35 25.52 -4.29
N LEU A 637 -22.96 24.75 -5.21
CA LEU A 637 -22.28 24.32 -6.43
C LEU A 637 -23.25 24.38 -7.62
N PRO A 638 -22.93 25.08 -8.72
CA PRO A 638 -23.76 25.05 -9.92
C PRO A 638 -23.91 23.63 -10.45
N THR A 639 -25.10 23.26 -10.92
CA THR A 639 -25.40 21.91 -11.46
C THR A 639 -24.39 21.48 -12.53
N SER A 640 -24.06 22.37 -13.47
CA SER A 640 -23.08 22.09 -14.54
C SER A 640 -21.68 21.77 -13.99
N ARG A 641 -21.29 22.41 -12.88
CA ARG A 641 -20.00 22.17 -12.22
C ARG A 641 -20.01 20.83 -11.47
N ARG A 642 -21.11 20.52 -10.77
CA ARG A 642 -21.31 19.21 -10.14
C ARG A 642 -21.20 18.08 -11.17
N GLU A 643 -21.90 18.19 -12.29
CA GLU A 643 -21.85 17.22 -13.39
C GLU A 643 -20.44 17.07 -13.98
N SER A 644 -19.70 18.18 -14.15
CA SER A 644 -18.32 18.14 -14.65
C SER A 644 -17.39 17.37 -13.72
N LEU A 645 -17.48 17.61 -12.41
CA LEU A 645 -16.66 16.92 -11.39
C LEU A 645 -17.00 15.44 -11.30
N ILE A 646 -18.29 15.08 -11.39
CA ILE A 646 -18.74 13.67 -11.42
C ILE A 646 -18.21 12.96 -12.66
N ARG A 647 -18.31 13.58 -13.85
CA ARG A 647 -17.75 13.03 -15.09
C ARG A 647 -16.23 12.87 -15.00
N ALA A 648 -15.53 13.86 -14.46
CA ALA A 648 -14.08 13.82 -14.29
C ALA A 648 -13.62 12.72 -13.33
N TYR A 649 -14.42 12.39 -12.31
CA TYR A 649 -14.14 11.23 -11.46
C TYR A 649 -14.41 9.89 -12.16
N GLY A 650 -15.18 9.85 -13.25
CA GLY A 650 -15.42 8.61 -14.00
C GLY A 650 -16.37 7.62 -13.32
N ALA A 651 -17.18 8.08 -12.36
CA ALA A 651 -18.41 7.38 -11.97
C ALA A 651 -19.43 7.64 -13.10
N GLY A 652 -19.79 6.58 -13.85
CA GLY A 652 -20.41 6.66 -15.18
C GLY A 652 -21.64 7.58 -15.33
N ASN A 653 -21.93 7.95 -16.58
CA ASN A 653 -23.11 8.75 -16.98
C ASN A 653 -24.41 8.09 -16.51
N SER A 654 -24.83 8.48 -15.32
CA SER A 654 -26.14 8.14 -14.79
C SER A 654 -26.89 9.45 -14.71
N ASN A 655 -28.08 9.52 -15.29
CA ASN A 655 -28.97 10.65 -15.09
C ASN A 655 -29.23 10.76 -13.59
N ILE A 656 -28.48 11.60 -12.90
CA ILE A 656 -28.76 11.98 -11.53
C ILE A 656 -30.14 12.63 -11.59
N ASP A 657 -31.13 12.02 -10.96
CA ASP A 657 -32.45 12.62 -10.81
C ASP A 657 -32.30 13.82 -9.87
N ASP A 658 -31.90 14.93 -10.46
CA ASP A 658 -31.34 16.08 -9.78
C ASP A 658 -32.38 17.18 -9.79
N ASN A 659 -33.17 17.29 -8.72
CA ASN A 659 -33.96 18.49 -8.51
C ASN A 659 -32.98 19.67 -8.28
N PRO A 660 -32.87 20.62 -9.23
CA PRO A 660 -31.88 21.69 -9.16
C PRO A 660 -32.19 22.69 -8.04
N LYS A 661 -33.41 22.67 -7.48
CA LYS A 661 -33.84 23.53 -6.38
C LYS A 661 -33.61 22.91 -5.00
N ALA A 662 -33.28 21.63 -4.93
CA ALA A 662 -33.10 20.93 -3.65
C ALA A 662 -31.76 21.31 -3.01
N TYR A 663 -31.83 21.91 -1.82
CA TYR A 663 -30.70 22.42 -1.05
C TYR A 663 -31.09 22.52 0.44
N PRO A 664 -30.25 22.11 1.40
CA PRO A 664 -28.98 21.37 1.28
C PRO A 664 -29.05 20.05 0.50
N LYS A 665 -27.90 19.54 0.04
CA LYS A 665 -27.80 18.33 -0.77
C LYS A 665 -26.59 17.49 -0.41
N LEU A 666 -26.78 16.17 -0.38
CA LEU A 666 -25.75 15.15 -0.28
C LEU A 666 -25.91 14.21 -1.48
N CYS A 667 -24.87 14.12 -2.31
CA CYS A 667 -24.82 13.25 -3.48
C CYS A 667 -23.60 12.33 -3.36
N VAL A 668 -23.79 11.02 -3.48
CA VAL A 668 -22.71 10.02 -3.48
C VAL A 668 -22.83 9.20 -4.74
N VAL A 669 -21.75 9.16 -5.53
CA VAL A 669 -21.70 8.42 -6.80
C VAL A 669 -20.53 7.46 -6.80
N SER A 670 -20.78 6.22 -7.21
CA SER A 670 -19.75 5.21 -7.40
C SER A 670 -20.13 4.27 -8.54
N ARG A 671 -19.25 3.31 -8.88
CA ARG A 671 -19.60 2.28 -9.87
C ARG A 671 -20.68 1.31 -9.37
N ALA A 672 -20.94 1.25 -8.07
CA ALA A 672 -21.97 0.40 -7.47
C ALA A 672 -23.35 1.06 -7.42
N GLY A 673 -23.44 2.39 -7.58
CA GLY A 673 -24.72 3.09 -7.59
C GLY A 673 -24.61 4.57 -7.24
N ILE A 674 -25.78 5.20 -7.11
CA ILE A 674 -25.93 6.62 -6.79
C ILE A 674 -26.90 6.77 -5.61
N HIS A 675 -26.55 7.65 -4.68
CA HIS A 675 -27.41 8.07 -3.58
C HIS A 675 -27.51 9.59 -3.57
N VAL A 676 -28.73 10.11 -3.59
CA VAL A 676 -28.99 11.56 -3.48
C VAL A 676 -30.04 11.78 -2.41
N THR A 677 -29.75 12.71 -1.50
CA THR A 677 -30.70 13.15 -0.49
C THR A 677 -30.59 14.66 -0.28
N SER A 678 -31.69 15.27 0.17
CA SER A 678 -31.79 16.72 0.37
C SER A 678 -32.37 16.99 1.76
N PRO A 679 -31.54 16.89 2.81
CA PRO A 679 -31.97 17.12 4.18
C PRO A 679 -32.34 18.59 4.41
N LEU A 680 -33.17 18.86 5.41
CA LEU A 680 -33.53 20.22 5.81
C LEU A 680 -32.29 21.00 6.30
N ALA A 681 -32.25 22.30 6.05
CA ALA A 681 -31.27 23.17 6.71
C ALA A 681 -31.51 23.20 8.23
N SER A 682 -30.47 23.38 9.03
CA SER A 682 -30.59 23.51 10.48
C SER A 682 -31.33 24.77 10.90
N GLN A 683 -31.32 25.82 10.08
CA GLN A 683 -32.02 27.08 10.31
C GLN A 683 -32.85 27.48 9.08
N PRO A 684 -33.93 26.76 8.75
CA PRO A 684 -34.68 26.99 7.52
C PRO A 684 -35.40 28.35 7.50
N ASP A 685 -35.71 28.90 8.67
CA ASP A 685 -36.48 30.15 8.82
C ASP A 685 -35.61 31.41 8.97
N ARG A 686 -34.27 31.30 8.91
CA ARG A 686 -33.39 32.45 9.06
C ARG A 686 -33.55 33.40 7.88
N LYS A 687 -34.04 34.60 8.15
CA LYS A 687 -34.13 35.70 7.17
C LYS A 687 -32.90 36.59 7.26
N ILE A 688 -32.29 36.89 6.11
CA ILE A 688 -31.17 37.83 6.00
C ILE A 688 -31.69 39.07 5.27
N ASN A 689 -31.58 40.22 5.92
CA ASN A 689 -31.90 41.49 5.29
C ASN A 689 -30.71 41.92 4.42
N ILE A 690 -30.95 42.13 3.13
CA ILE A 690 -29.94 42.57 2.17
C ILE A 690 -30.27 44.00 1.77
N GLY A 691 -29.31 44.90 1.94
CA GLY A 691 -29.40 46.30 1.52
C GLY A 691 -28.18 46.68 0.70
N THR A 692 -28.36 47.66 -0.19
CA THR A 692 -27.25 48.22 -0.99
C THR A 692 -26.88 49.59 -0.45
N LEU A 693 -25.59 49.79 -0.20
CA LEU A 693 -25.03 51.09 0.16
C LEU A 693 -24.39 51.71 -1.10
N GLN A 694 -24.68 52.98 -1.36
CA GLN A 694 -24.05 53.74 -2.45
C GLN A 694 -22.92 54.57 -1.83
N LEU A 695 -21.70 54.01 -1.86
CA LEU A 695 -20.50 54.63 -1.31
C LEU A 695 -19.34 54.40 -2.28
N ASP A 696 -18.69 55.47 -2.72
CA ASP A 696 -17.53 55.43 -3.61
C ASP A 696 -16.29 54.89 -2.88
N ASP A 697 -15.32 54.38 -3.64
CA ASP A 697 -14.13 53.74 -3.10
C ASP A 697 -13.31 54.66 -2.17
N ASP A 698 -13.27 55.96 -2.48
CA ASP A 698 -12.48 56.97 -1.76
C ASP A 698 -13.19 57.55 -0.53
N GLU A 699 -14.44 57.19 -0.27
CA GLU A 699 -15.24 57.69 0.85
C GLU A 699 -14.95 56.94 2.17
N SER A 700 -13.67 56.82 2.55
CA SER A 700 -13.26 56.07 3.76
C SER A 700 -13.83 56.66 5.05
N GLU A 701 -13.95 57.99 5.15
CA GLU A 701 -14.53 58.64 6.33
C GLU A 701 -16.04 58.36 6.46
N ASN A 702 -16.79 58.45 5.35
CA ASN A 702 -18.23 58.18 5.36
C ASN A 702 -18.51 56.70 5.71
N LYS A 703 -17.70 55.77 5.18
CA LYS A 703 -17.76 54.35 5.56
C LYS A 703 -17.50 54.14 7.05
N ALA A 704 -16.48 54.80 7.60
CA ALA A 704 -16.17 54.73 9.02
C ALA A 704 -17.29 55.29 9.91
N ARG A 705 -17.86 56.44 9.55
CA ARG A 705 -19.02 57.01 10.25
C ARG A 705 -20.20 56.06 10.23
N LEU A 706 -20.54 55.51 9.06
CA LEU A 706 -21.62 54.55 8.93
C LEU A 706 -21.41 53.31 9.82
N LEU A 707 -20.18 52.79 9.89
CA LEU A 707 -19.85 51.68 10.77
C LEU A 707 -20.11 52.01 12.24
N LEU A 708 -19.67 53.19 12.69
CA LEU A 708 -19.82 53.62 14.08
C LEU A 708 -21.27 53.96 14.43
N ASP A 709 -22.00 54.61 13.53
CA ASP A 709 -23.41 54.94 13.71
C ASP A 709 -24.26 53.68 13.88
N ASN A 710 -23.98 52.63 13.10
CA ASN A 710 -24.66 51.34 13.23
C ASN A 710 -24.23 50.54 14.47
N LEU A 711 -23.15 50.94 15.15
CA LEU A 711 -22.68 50.33 16.40
C LEU A 711 -23.26 51.03 17.63
N SER A 712 -24.03 52.12 17.46
CA SER A 712 -24.50 52.97 18.56
C SER A 712 -25.37 52.25 19.60
N ASP A 713 -26.09 51.20 19.21
CA ASP A 713 -26.87 50.33 20.10
C ASP A 713 -26.06 49.13 20.65
N GLY A 714 -24.75 49.11 20.42
CA GLY A 714 -23.85 48.01 20.75
C GLY A 714 -23.84 46.87 19.72
N GLY A 715 -22.96 45.89 19.92
CA GLY A 715 -22.84 44.70 19.07
C GLY A 715 -21.54 44.62 18.29
N TYR A 716 -21.54 43.82 17.21
CA TYR A 716 -20.37 43.57 16.37
C TYR A 716 -20.68 43.89 14.92
N ILE A 717 -19.81 44.67 14.28
CA ILE A 717 -19.89 44.96 12.85
C ILE A 717 -18.55 44.60 12.20
N CYS A 718 -18.62 43.96 11.04
CA CYS A 718 -17.47 43.62 10.23
C CYS A 718 -17.59 44.28 8.85
N TRP A 719 -16.54 44.99 8.43
CA TRP A 719 -16.42 45.53 7.08
C TRP A 719 -15.37 44.74 6.31
N ILE A 720 -15.77 44.13 5.19
CA ILE A 720 -14.86 43.36 4.33
C ILE A 720 -14.50 44.23 3.13
N SER A 721 -13.20 44.45 2.92
CA SER A 721 -12.66 45.21 1.79
C SER A 721 -11.91 44.31 0.82
N ASN A 722 -12.03 44.59 -0.49
CA ASN A 722 -11.36 43.81 -1.54
C ASN A 722 -9.82 43.96 -1.54
N THR A 723 -9.29 45.05 -0.97
CA THR A 723 -7.84 45.30 -0.94
C THR A 723 -7.36 45.73 0.44
N VAL A 724 -6.09 45.42 0.72
CA VAL A 724 -5.43 45.78 1.99
C VAL A 724 -5.42 47.30 2.19
N ASP A 725 -5.05 48.05 1.15
CA ASP A 725 -4.94 49.52 1.23
C ASP A 725 -6.30 50.16 1.54
N ARG A 726 -7.41 49.62 1.02
CA ARG A 726 -8.76 50.10 1.34
C ARG A 726 -9.15 49.79 2.78
N ALA A 727 -8.84 48.57 3.25
CA ALA A 727 -9.08 48.19 4.64
C ALA A 727 -8.31 49.11 5.60
N GLN A 728 -7.05 49.41 5.30
CA GLN A 728 -6.20 50.32 6.08
C GLN A 728 -6.78 51.73 6.11
N LYS A 729 -7.13 52.31 4.96
CA LYS A 729 -7.74 53.66 4.88
C LYS A 729 -9.03 53.77 5.68
N ILE A 730 -9.90 52.76 5.64
CA ILE A 730 -11.15 52.76 6.43
C ILE A 730 -10.82 52.62 7.92
N PHE A 731 -9.91 51.70 8.26
CA PHE A 731 -9.50 51.48 9.65
C PHE A 731 -8.88 52.73 10.28
N GLU A 732 -8.05 53.48 9.56
CA GLU A 732 -7.49 54.76 10.03
C GLU A 732 -8.60 55.78 10.37
N GLN A 733 -9.67 55.84 9.56
CA GLN A 733 -10.80 56.72 9.85
C GLN A 733 -11.65 56.21 11.03
N VAL A 734 -11.88 54.90 11.13
CA VAL A 734 -12.53 54.30 12.30
C VAL A 734 -11.71 54.60 13.56
N ASP A 735 -10.39 54.42 13.50
CA ASP A 735 -9.50 54.65 14.64
C ASP A 735 -9.53 56.12 15.10
N ARG A 736 -9.59 57.05 14.15
CA ARG A 736 -9.69 58.48 14.42
C ARG A 736 -11.06 58.89 15.00
N LEU A 737 -12.15 58.30 14.53
CA LEU A 737 -13.52 58.74 14.84
C LEU A 737 -14.16 57.98 16.01
N ALA A 738 -13.72 56.75 16.27
CA ALA A 738 -14.31 55.88 17.28
C ALA A 738 -13.99 56.34 18.69
N THR A 739 -14.97 56.26 19.59
CA THR A 739 -14.80 56.52 21.02
C THR A 739 -13.93 55.45 21.70
N PRO A 740 -13.31 55.74 22.86
CA PRO A 740 -12.37 54.82 23.52
C PRO A 740 -12.97 53.47 23.96
N ASP A 741 -14.29 53.40 24.10
CA ASP A 741 -15.06 52.21 24.47
C ASP A 741 -15.33 51.25 23.29
N VAL A 742 -15.07 51.69 22.05
CA VAL A 742 -15.22 50.85 20.86
C VAL A 742 -13.93 50.06 20.61
N GLU A 743 -14.00 48.75 20.86
CA GLU A 743 -12.97 47.81 20.46
C GLU A 743 -12.91 47.71 18.93
N ARG A 744 -11.69 47.73 18.39
CA ARG A 744 -11.42 47.84 16.95
C ARG A 744 -10.28 46.93 16.56
N MET A 745 -10.42 46.26 15.42
CA MET A 745 -9.42 45.32 14.91
C MET A 745 -9.29 45.45 13.39
N LEU A 746 -8.05 45.43 12.90
CA LEU A 746 -7.72 45.30 11.49
C LEU A 746 -7.06 43.94 11.26
N LEU A 747 -7.57 43.18 10.29
CA LEU A 747 -7.02 41.88 9.93
C LEU A 747 -6.77 41.79 8.41
N HIS A 748 -5.54 41.46 8.02
CA HIS A 748 -5.15 41.18 6.64
C HIS A 748 -3.81 40.42 6.58
N ALA A 749 -3.47 39.82 5.43
CA ALA A 749 -2.25 39.01 5.29
C ALA A 749 -0.91 39.78 5.41
N ARG A 750 -0.90 41.12 5.38
CA ARG A 750 0.31 41.96 5.49
C ARG A 750 0.71 42.33 6.93
N PHE A 751 0.58 41.40 7.88
CA PHE A 751 1.17 41.54 9.22
C PHE A 751 2.41 40.64 9.35
N PRO A 752 3.44 41.02 10.13
CA PRO A 752 4.51 40.11 10.51
C PRO A 752 3.93 38.89 11.25
N LEU A 753 4.50 37.70 11.00
CA LEU A 753 4.19 36.46 11.72
C LEU A 753 4.83 36.44 13.11
#